data_AF-A0A8C2CGT1-F1
#
_entry.id   AF-A0A8C2CGT1-F1
#
_cell.length_a   1.000
_cell.length_b   1.000
_cell.length_c   1.000
_cell.angle_alpha   90.00
_cell.angle_beta   90.00
_cell.angle_gamma   90.00
#
_symmetry.space_group_name_H-M   'P 1'
#
loop_
_entity.id
_entity.type
_entity.pdbx_description
1 polymer ?
#
loop_
_entity_poly.entity_id
_entity_poly.type
_entity_poly.pdbx_seq_one_letter_code
_entity_poly.pdbx_strand_id
1 'polypeptide(L)'
;NVQGDVLFIPDFSFFLCFIVYSLEEQKRREQEDQMYRERLRTLFIIAVIMSLLNSINTSGGNISWHDFVNEMLAKGEVSRVQVVPESDIVEIYLHPGAVIFGRPRLALMYRMQVANIDKFEEKLRAAEEELNIDTRDRIPVTYKRTGFFGNALYGLGMAAIGVAILWYIFRLAGMGGRDGGFSAFNQLKKAKFTIVDGKSGKGVNFKDVAGMHEAKMEVKEFVDYLKNPGRYLQLGAKVPKGSLLLGPPGCGKTLLAKAVATEAQVPFLAMAGSEFVEVIGGLGAARVRSLFKEARARAPCIVYIDEIDAVGKKRSTNMSGFSNTEEEQTLNQLLVEMDGMGTTDHVIVLASTNRPDILDSALMRPGRLDRHIFIDLPTLQERKEIFEQHLKILKLTKPAHFYSQRLAELTPGFSGADIANICNEAALHAAREGYKSIDTFNFEYAVERVIAGSVKKSKILSKEEQRVVAFHESGHALVGWLLEHTEAVMKVSIAPRTNAALGFAQILPKDQYLFTKEQLFERMCMALGGRASEAITFNKVTTGAQDDLRKVTRVAYSMVKQYGMVASLGQVSFPDSEDQRGIGRRPFSQGLQQQMDHEAKKLIAQAYRHTEKLILDNRGKLILLANTLLEREVVNYDDIEALLGPSPFGPKKMIAPQSWMEAERDRQDTGEDEPRKPQRPLRKDKDDDINLSLA
;
A
#
# COMPACT_ATOMS: atom_id res chain seq x y z
N ASN A 1 76.55 11.44 -1.60
CA ASN A 1 76.89 12.05 -0.30
C ASN A 1 75.62 12.49 0.40
N VAL A 2 75.55 12.16 1.68
CA VAL A 2 74.38 12.12 2.57
C VAL A 2 74.08 13.48 3.20
N GLN A 3 72.79 13.76 3.46
CA GLN A 3 72.13 14.48 4.58
C GLN A 3 70.92 15.26 4.04
N GLY A 4 69.67 15.11 4.50
CA GLY A 4 69.13 14.45 5.69
C GLY A 4 67.94 15.30 6.17
N ASP A 5 66.72 14.98 5.70
CA ASP A 5 65.48 15.67 6.09
C ASP A 5 65.03 15.19 7.48
N VAL A 6 64.90 16.12 8.42
CA VAL A 6 64.39 15.87 9.78
C VAL A 6 62.86 15.99 9.77
N LEU A 7 62.19 14.85 9.94
CA LEU A 7 60.75 14.74 10.14
C LEU A 7 60.42 15.04 11.61
N PHE A 8 59.63 16.10 11.87
CA PHE A 8 59.08 16.42 13.19
C PHE A 8 58.01 15.38 13.59
N ILE A 9 58.21 14.69 14.71
CA ILE A 9 57.21 13.82 15.36
C ILE A 9 56.53 14.64 16.46
N PRO A 10 55.18 14.80 16.49
CA PRO A 10 54.51 15.49 17.57
C PRO A 10 54.38 14.58 18.81
N ASP A 11 54.54 15.19 19.99
CA ASP A 11 54.63 14.53 21.29
C ASP A 11 53.41 13.66 21.65
N PHE A 12 53.66 12.37 21.89
CA PHE A 12 52.71 11.34 22.32
C PHE A 12 51.96 11.71 23.62
N SER A 13 52.53 12.62 24.43
CA SER A 13 51.95 13.10 25.69
C SER A 13 50.70 13.97 25.48
N PHE A 14 50.66 14.76 24.40
CA PHE A 14 49.52 15.64 24.10
C PHE A 14 48.29 14.83 23.65
N PHE A 15 48.52 13.76 22.88
CA PHE A 15 47.45 12.90 22.38
C PHE A 15 46.80 12.07 23.50
N LEU A 16 47.61 11.57 24.44
CA LEU A 16 47.09 10.87 25.62
C LEU A 16 46.28 11.80 26.53
N CYS A 17 46.74 13.04 26.73
CA CYS A 17 46.05 14.04 27.54
C CYS A 17 44.70 14.43 26.91
N PHE A 18 44.63 14.54 25.59
CA PHE A 18 43.38 14.84 24.87
C PHE A 18 42.36 13.69 24.95
N ILE A 19 42.82 12.44 24.89
CA ILE A 19 41.95 11.26 25.05
C ILE A 19 41.41 11.17 26.48
N VAL A 20 42.25 11.37 27.49
CA VAL A 20 41.83 11.35 28.90
C VAL A 20 40.84 12.48 29.19
N TYR A 21 41.10 13.69 28.69
CA TYR A 21 40.19 14.83 28.83
C TYR A 21 38.85 14.58 28.12
N SER A 22 38.87 14.01 26.91
CA SER A 22 37.65 13.68 26.15
C SER A 22 36.82 12.58 26.81
N LEU A 23 37.46 11.58 27.42
CA LEU A 23 36.79 10.53 28.18
C LEU A 23 36.20 11.05 29.50
N GLU A 24 36.88 11.95 30.20
CA GLU A 24 36.33 12.63 31.38
C GLU A 24 35.16 13.56 31.02
N GLU A 25 35.22 14.23 29.87
CA GLU A 25 34.11 15.06 29.36
C GLU A 25 32.88 14.21 28.99
N GLN A 26 33.07 13.07 28.33
CA GLN A 26 31.97 12.14 28.04
C GLN A 26 31.33 11.61 29.34
N LYS A 27 32.15 11.24 30.32
CA LYS A 27 31.66 10.71 31.59
C LYS A 27 30.89 11.76 32.40
N ARG A 28 31.28 13.04 32.33
CA ARG A 28 30.49 14.15 32.91
C ARG A 28 29.16 14.35 32.20
N ARG A 29 29.13 14.33 30.86
CA ARG A 29 27.89 14.48 30.08
C ARG A 29 26.91 13.33 30.34
N GLU A 30 27.38 12.10 30.45
CA GLU A 30 26.54 10.94 30.79
C GLU A 30 25.96 11.04 32.21
N GLN A 31 26.73 11.57 33.17
CA GLN A 31 26.25 11.82 34.54
C GLN A 31 25.22 12.95 34.58
N GLU A 32 25.40 14.03 33.81
CA GLU A 32 24.42 15.10 33.68
C GLU A 32 23.11 14.62 33.03
N ASP A 33 23.19 13.78 31.99
CA ASP A 33 22.03 13.16 31.34
C ASP A 33 21.31 12.13 32.23
N GLN A 34 22.04 11.41 33.08
CA GLN A 34 21.43 10.56 34.12
C GLN A 34 20.70 11.39 35.17
N MET A 35 21.33 12.46 35.68
CA MET A 35 20.71 13.34 36.67
C MET A 35 19.45 14.04 36.08
N TYR A 36 19.47 14.40 34.79
CA TYR A 36 18.32 14.98 34.10
C TYR A 36 17.16 13.98 33.96
N ARG A 37 17.45 12.72 33.59
CA ARG A 37 16.45 11.65 33.50
C ARG A 37 15.83 11.29 34.84
N GLU A 38 16.60 11.27 35.92
CA GLU A 38 16.07 11.02 37.27
C GLU A 38 15.17 12.15 37.75
N ARG A 39 15.53 13.41 37.47
CA ARG A 39 14.69 14.58 37.78
C ARG A 39 13.38 14.61 36.98
N LEU A 40 13.40 14.15 35.72
CA LEU A 40 12.19 13.99 34.91
C LEU A 40 11.27 12.89 35.46
N ARG A 41 11.84 11.77 35.93
CA ARG A 41 11.08 10.68 36.55
C ARG A 41 10.42 11.12 37.84
N THR A 42 11.11 11.87 38.70
CA THR A 42 10.52 12.36 39.96
C THR A 42 9.39 13.35 39.72
N LEU A 43 9.54 14.25 38.73
CA LEU A 43 8.46 15.17 38.33
C LEU A 43 7.24 14.43 37.76
N PHE A 44 7.46 13.39 36.96
CA PHE A 44 6.36 12.56 36.44
C PHE A 44 5.60 11.84 37.56
N ILE A 45 6.31 11.30 38.56
CA ILE A 45 5.70 10.65 39.73
C ILE A 45 4.86 11.64 40.54
N ILE A 46 5.36 12.87 40.77
CA ILE A 46 4.61 13.91 41.47
C ILE A 46 3.33 14.29 40.70
N ALA A 47 3.41 14.41 39.37
CA ALA A 47 2.24 14.69 38.53
C ALA A 47 1.19 13.56 38.60
N VAL A 48 1.63 12.30 38.60
CA VAL A 48 0.75 11.13 38.74
C VAL A 48 0.10 11.11 40.13
N ILE A 49 0.84 11.39 41.20
CA ILE A 49 0.31 11.45 42.58
C ILE A 49 -0.72 12.58 42.72
N MET A 50 -0.47 13.77 42.15
CA MET A 50 -1.42 14.89 42.13
C MET A 50 -2.68 14.55 41.33
N SER A 51 -2.56 13.82 40.21
CA SER A 51 -3.70 13.35 39.43
C SER A 51 -4.53 12.31 40.19
N LEU A 52 -3.89 11.43 40.97
CA LEU A 52 -4.56 10.42 41.79
C LEU A 52 -5.28 11.03 43.00
N LEU A 53 -4.69 12.05 43.64
CA LEU A 53 -5.32 12.77 44.75
C LEU A 53 -6.61 13.50 44.34
N ASN A 54 -6.69 13.99 43.10
CA ASN A 54 -7.89 14.62 42.56
C ASN A 54 -9.04 13.62 42.27
N SER A 55 -8.73 12.32 42.22
CA SER A 55 -9.69 11.25 41.93
C SER A 55 -10.48 10.77 43.16
N ILE A 56 -10.16 11.24 44.37
CA ILE A 56 -10.81 10.79 45.62
C ILE A 56 -12.03 11.68 45.97
N ASN A 57 -12.83 12.05 44.98
CA ASN A 57 -14.16 12.62 45.22
C ASN A 57 -15.20 11.51 45.16
N THR A 58 -15.67 11.10 46.34
CA THR A 58 -16.72 10.10 46.58
C THR A 58 -18.07 10.57 46.02
N SER A 59 -18.26 10.43 44.72
CA SER A 59 -19.55 10.61 44.04
C SER A 59 -19.96 9.31 43.36
N GLY A 60 -21.20 8.87 43.58
CA GLY A 60 -21.80 7.79 42.81
C GLY A 60 -21.91 8.22 41.35
N GLY A 61 -21.71 7.26 40.44
CA GLY A 61 -21.63 7.52 39.00
C GLY A 61 -22.87 8.20 38.41
N ASN A 62 -22.77 8.60 37.15
CA ASN A 62 -23.89 9.23 36.44
C ASN A 62 -25.00 8.20 36.19
N ILE A 63 -26.26 8.60 36.43
CA ILE A 63 -27.44 7.77 36.18
C ILE A 63 -28.38 8.42 35.16
N SER A 64 -29.17 7.60 34.46
CA SER A 64 -30.17 8.06 33.50
C SER A 64 -31.51 8.38 34.19
N TRP A 65 -32.35 9.18 33.53
CA TRP A 65 -33.71 9.47 34.00
C TRP A 65 -34.56 8.20 34.17
N HIS A 66 -34.44 7.25 33.24
CA HIS A 66 -35.18 5.99 33.29
C HIS A 66 -34.80 5.16 34.53
N ASP A 67 -33.49 5.06 34.81
CA ASP A 67 -33.00 4.34 35.99
C ASP A 67 -33.42 5.03 37.29
N PHE A 68 -33.39 6.37 37.31
CA PHE A 68 -33.84 7.13 38.47
C PHE A 68 -35.32 6.85 38.79
N VAL A 69 -36.21 6.89 37.79
CA VAL A 69 -37.65 6.68 38.02
C VAL A 69 -37.95 5.24 38.43
N ASN A 70 -37.39 4.25 37.73
CA ASN A 70 -37.78 2.85 37.93
C ASN A 70 -37.03 2.15 39.07
N GLU A 71 -35.76 2.48 39.28
CA GLU A 71 -34.91 1.76 40.23
C GLU A 71 -34.73 2.48 41.55
N MET A 72 -35.02 3.78 41.62
CA MET A 72 -34.87 4.58 42.85
C MET A 72 -36.20 5.15 43.33
N LEU A 73 -36.90 5.89 42.46
CA LEU A 73 -38.14 6.59 42.80
C LEU A 73 -39.30 5.61 43.06
N ALA A 74 -39.55 4.67 42.14
CA ALA A 74 -40.63 3.68 42.28
C ALA A 74 -40.43 2.71 43.46
N LYS A 75 -39.19 2.54 43.94
CA LYS A 75 -38.86 1.70 45.09
C LYS A 75 -38.87 2.46 46.42
N GLY A 76 -39.07 3.79 46.39
CA GLY A 76 -39.07 4.63 47.60
C GLY A 76 -37.70 4.84 48.24
N GLU A 77 -36.61 4.63 47.48
CA GLU A 77 -35.25 4.63 48.02
C GLU A 77 -34.61 6.04 48.08
N VAL A 78 -35.31 7.04 47.51
CA VAL A 78 -34.82 8.42 47.38
C VAL A 78 -35.20 9.25 48.61
N SER A 79 -34.20 9.79 49.29
CA SER A 79 -34.39 10.65 50.46
C SER A 79 -34.63 12.12 50.09
N ARG A 80 -33.85 12.66 49.14
CA ARG A 80 -33.99 14.05 48.69
C ARG A 80 -33.32 14.26 47.34
N VAL A 81 -33.77 15.28 46.63
CA VAL A 81 -33.19 15.68 45.35
C VAL A 81 -32.65 17.09 45.46
N GLN A 82 -31.40 17.29 45.04
CA GLN A 82 -30.73 18.58 45.04
C GLN A 82 -30.40 19.00 43.61
N VAL A 83 -30.97 20.12 43.18
CA VAL A 83 -30.77 20.65 41.83
C VAL A 83 -29.62 21.67 41.87
N VAL A 84 -28.65 21.52 40.97
CA VAL A 84 -27.54 22.46 40.77
C VAL A 84 -27.71 23.12 39.39
N PRO A 85 -28.40 24.28 39.31
CA PRO A 85 -28.77 24.88 38.03
C PRO A 85 -27.56 25.32 37.19
N GLU A 86 -26.44 25.69 37.81
CA GLU A 86 -25.27 26.19 37.06
C GLU A 86 -24.54 25.10 36.25
N SER A 87 -24.79 23.82 36.55
CA SER A 87 -24.11 22.70 35.91
C SER A 87 -25.05 21.72 35.22
N ASP A 88 -26.34 22.04 35.13
CA ASP A 88 -27.41 21.17 34.59
C ASP A 88 -27.41 19.77 35.23
N ILE A 89 -26.96 19.68 36.49
CA ILE A 89 -26.83 18.43 37.23
C ILE A 89 -27.84 18.41 38.38
N VAL A 90 -28.45 17.24 38.57
CA VAL A 90 -29.27 16.90 39.72
C VAL A 90 -28.53 15.87 40.57
N GLU A 91 -28.32 16.19 41.84
CA GLU A 91 -27.75 15.30 42.85
C GLU A 91 -28.88 14.59 43.61
N ILE A 92 -28.91 13.27 43.55
CA ILE A 92 -29.95 12.43 44.14
C ILE A 92 -29.36 11.74 45.36
N TYR A 93 -30.02 11.93 46.52
CA TYR A 93 -29.62 11.32 47.78
C TYR A 93 -30.55 10.17 48.13
N LEU A 94 -29.98 9.06 48.54
CA LEU A 94 -30.72 7.84 48.89
C LEU A 94 -30.78 7.63 50.40
N HIS A 95 -31.77 6.86 50.84
CA HIS A 95 -31.82 6.41 52.23
C HIS A 95 -30.65 5.47 52.57
N PRO A 96 -30.13 5.50 53.81
CA PRO A 96 -29.08 4.57 54.24
C PRO A 96 -29.57 3.12 54.11
N GLY A 97 -28.86 2.30 53.32
CA GLY A 97 -29.23 0.90 53.08
C GLY A 97 -29.99 0.65 51.76
N ALA A 98 -30.17 1.66 50.92
CA ALA A 98 -30.89 1.56 49.65
C ALA A 98 -30.37 0.47 48.70
N VAL A 99 -31.30 -0.28 48.11
CA VAL A 99 -31.01 -1.39 47.19
C VAL A 99 -31.33 -0.98 45.76
N ILE A 100 -30.29 -0.68 44.97
CA ILE A 100 -30.42 -0.29 43.56
C ILE A 100 -29.95 -1.45 42.69
N PHE A 101 -30.73 -1.84 41.67
CA PHE A 101 -30.42 -2.99 40.80
C PHE A 101 -30.18 -4.30 41.60
N GLY A 102 -30.94 -4.51 42.67
CA GLY A 102 -30.89 -5.73 43.48
C GLY A 102 -29.65 -5.89 44.36
N ARG A 103 -28.83 -4.84 44.56
CA ARG A 103 -27.66 -4.87 45.47
C ARG A 103 -27.64 -3.64 46.38
N PRO A 104 -27.27 -3.79 47.67
CA PRO A 104 -27.06 -2.63 48.54
C PRO A 104 -25.86 -1.83 48.04
N ARG A 105 -26.05 -0.53 47.79
CA ARG A 105 -24.99 0.37 47.31
C ARG A 105 -24.45 1.21 48.45
N LEU A 106 -23.12 1.28 48.56
CA LEU A 106 -22.42 2.13 49.54
C LEU A 106 -22.48 3.62 49.18
N ALA A 107 -22.69 3.94 47.90
CA ALA A 107 -22.83 5.31 47.44
C ALA A 107 -24.27 5.81 47.68
N LEU A 108 -24.43 6.75 48.61
CA LEU A 108 -25.72 7.37 48.95
C LEU A 108 -26.04 8.63 48.13
N MET A 109 -25.19 8.96 47.15
CA MET A 109 -25.34 10.14 46.30
C MET A 109 -25.02 9.80 44.84
N TYR A 110 -25.95 10.07 43.93
CA TYR A 110 -25.80 9.91 42.48
C TYR A 110 -26.00 11.23 41.76
N ARG A 111 -25.47 11.35 40.55
CA ARG A 111 -25.61 12.53 39.70
C ARG A 111 -26.35 12.19 38.42
N MET A 112 -27.19 13.09 37.96
CA MET A 112 -27.90 12.97 36.68
C MET A 112 -27.78 14.28 35.92
N GLN A 113 -27.42 14.22 34.64
CA GLN A 113 -27.45 15.38 33.76
C GLN A 113 -28.85 15.53 33.15
N VAL A 114 -29.38 16.75 33.19
CA VAL A 114 -30.73 17.05 32.72
C VAL A 114 -30.66 18.12 31.63
N ALA A 115 -31.23 17.84 30.45
CA ALA A 115 -31.17 18.75 29.30
C ALA A 115 -31.91 20.09 29.51
N ASN A 116 -32.85 20.14 30.44
CA ASN A 116 -33.56 21.36 30.83
C ASN A 116 -33.92 21.26 32.32
N ILE A 117 -33.16 21.98 33.15
CA ILE A 117 -33.30 21.95 34.60
C ILE A 117 -34.59 22.64 35.07
N ASP A 118 -35.08 23.64 34.32
CA ASP A 118 -36.27 24.42 34.69
C ASP A 118 -37.55 23.58 34.62
N LYS A 119 -37.59 22.58 33.74
CA LYS A 119 -38.70 21.62 33.61
C LYS A 119 -38.51 20.35 34.45
N PHE A 120 -37.43 20.26 35.22
CA PHE A 120 -37.12 19.06 36.00
C PHE A 120 -38.15 18.81 37.09
N GLU A 121 -38.51 19.85 37.85
CA GLU A 121 -39.46 19.74 38.95
C GLU A 121 -40.85 19.33 38.43
N GLU A 122 -41.31 19.92 37.33
CA GLU A 122 -42.57 19.54 36.66
C GLU A 122 -42.58 18.06 36.23
N LYS A 123 -41.49 17.58 35.65
CA LYS A 123 -41.34 16.17 35.25
C LYS A 123 -41.27 15.22 36.45
N LEU A 124 -40.64 15.64 37.54
CA LEU A 124 -40.59 14.86 38.78
C LEU A 124 -41.98 14.72 39.38
N ARG A 125 -42.76 15.81 39.43
CA ARG A 125 -44.16 15.77 39.92
C ARG A 125 -45.05 14.89 39.05
N ALA A 126 -44.92 14.97 37.72
CA ALA A 126 -45.65 14.09 36.81
C ALA A 126 -45.33 12.60 37.05
N ALA A 127 -44.06 12.27 37.30
CA ALA A 127 -43.65 10.90 37.62
C ALA A 127 -44.15 10.43 39.00
N GLU A 128 -44.17 11.30 40.02
CA GLU A 128 -44.77 10.99 41.33
C GLU A 128 -46.28 10.72 41.22
N GLU A 129 -46.99 11.45 40.35
CA GLU A 129 -48.42 11.26 40.08
C GLU A 129 -48.71 9.96 39.32
N GLU A 130 -47.89 9.62 38.31
CA GLU A 130 -47.99 8.34 37.59
C GLU A 130 -47.74 7.13 38.51
N LEU A 131 -46.87 7.29 39.50
CA LEU A 131 -46.58 6.28 40.53
C LEU A 131 -47.57 6.29 41.71
N ASN A 132 -48.58 7.16 41.68
CA ASN A 132 -49.64 7.29 42.69
C ASN A 132 -49.12 7.54 44.12
N ILE A 133 -48.04 8.33 44.24
CA ILE A 133 -47.42 8.69 45.52
C ILE A 133 -48.27 9.77 46.21
N ASP A 134 -48.65 9.55 47.47
CA ASP A 134 -49.46 10.51 48.24
C ASP A 134 -48.71 11.84 48.42
N THR A 135 -49.44 12.94 48.42
CA THR A 135 -48.93 14.30 48.65
C THR A 135 -48.03 14.46 49.88
N ARG A 136 -48.17 13.60 50.88
CA ARG A 136 -47.35 13.61 52.12
C ARG A 136 -45.98 12.95 51.96
N ASP A 137 -45.83 12.05 50.99
CA ASP A 137 -44.61 11.25 50.76
C ASP A 137 -43.79 11.78 49.57
N ARG A 138 -44.12 12.98 49.08
CA ARG A 138 -43.42 13.64 47.97
C ARG A 138 -41.99 14.01 48.36
N ILE A 139 -41.07 13.83 47.41
CA ILE A 139 -39.65 14.02 47.68
C ILE A 139 -39.32 15.52 47.75
N PRO A 140 -38.54 15.96 48.76
CA PRO A 140 -38.11 17.34 48.84
C PRO A 140 -37.05 17.68 47.77
N VAL A 141 -37.31 18.74 47.01
CA VAL A 141 -36.38 19.32 46.02
C VAL A 141 -35.71 20.56 46.62
N THR A 142 -34.38 20.59 46.64
CA THR A 142 -33.59 21.73 47.16
C THR A 142 -32.67 22.29 46.09
N TYR A 143 -32.61 23.62 45.93
CA TYR A 143 -31.72 24.26 44.95
C TYR A 143 -30.40 24.68 45.60
N LYS A 144 -29.26 24.18 45.10
CA LYS A 144 -27.92 24.56 45.55
C LYS A 144 -27.24 25.38 44.47
N ARG A 145 -27.12 26.68 44.73
CA ARG A 145 -26.31 27.56 43.89
C ARG A 145 -24.86 27.46 44.32
N THR A 146 -24.02 26.93 43.45
CA THR A 146 -22.57 26.92 43.66
C THR A 146 -22.05 28.34 43.41
N GLY A 147 -21.58 29.00 44.47
CA GLY A 147 -21.10 30.38 44.37
C GLY A 147 -19.94 30.49 43.38
N PHE A 148 -20.16 31.23 42.29
CA PHE A 148 -19.21 31.49 41.20
C PHE A 148 -17.79 31.87 41.68
N PHE A 149 -17.69 32.57 42.82
CA PHE A 149 -16.42 33.02 43.40
C PHE A 149 -15.50 31.90 43.91
N GLY A 150 -16.05 30.76 44.36
CA GLY A 150 -15.24 29.66 44.90
C GLY A 150 -14.50 28.87 43.81
N ASN A 151 -15.22 28.53 42.74
CA ASN A 151 -14.65 27.76 41.61
C ASN A 151 -13.69 28.61 40.77
N ALA A 152 -13.97 29.90 40.59
CA ALA A 152 -13.07 30.83 39.90
C ALA A 152 -11.74 31.00 40.65
N LEU A 153 -11.77 31.11 41.98
CA LEU A 153 -10.56 31.25 42.80
C LEU A 153 -9.71 29.97 42.80
N TYR A 154 -10.36 28.80 42.86
CA TYR A 154 -9.68 27.52 42.73
C TYR A 154 -9.07 27.33 41.33
N GLY A 155 -9.81 27.69 40.28
CA GLY A 155 -9.33 27.66 38.90
C GLY A 155 -8.14 28.60 38.65
N LEU A 156 -8.20 29.82 39.18
CA LEU A 156 -7.09 30.77 39.12
C LEU A 156 -5.87 30.32 39.94
N GLY A 157 -6.09 29.71 41.11
CA GLY A 157 -5.02 29.13 41.92
C GLY A 157 -4.31 27.98 41.19
N MET A 158 -5.06 27.08 40.57
CA MET A 158 -4.50 25.97 39.79
C MET A 158 -3.80 26.45 38.51
N ALA A 159 -4.33 27.48 37.84
CA ALA A 159 -3.67 28.10 36.70
C ALA A 159 -2.35 28.78 37.11
N ALA A 160 -2.32 29.48 38.24
CA ALA A 160 -1.10 30.11 38.76
C ALA A 160 -0.02 29.07 39.12
N ILE A 161 -0.40 27.96 39.74
CA ILE A 161 0.51 26.84 40.05
C ILE A 161 1.01 26.19 38.75
N GLY A 162 0.14 25.97 37.76
CA GLY A 162 0.53 25.44 36.45
C GLY A 162 1.53 26.32 35.72
N VAL A 163 1.32 27.64 35.73
CA VAL A 163 2.25 28.62 35.15
C VAL A 163 3.57 28.67 35.92
N ALA A 164 3.55 28.56 37.26
CA ALA A 164 4.77 28.54 38.07
C ALA A 164 5.61 27.28 37.82
N ILE A 165 4.97 26.11 37.64
CA ILE A 165 5.64 24.86 37.27
C ILE A 165 6.22 24.96 35.86
N LEU A 166 5.45 25.49 34.91
CA LEU A 166 5.92 25.71 33.53
C LEU A 166 7.13 26.67 33.51
N TRP A 167 7.05 27.75 34.26
CA TRP A 167 8.15 28.73 34.42
C TRP A 167 9.40 28.10 35.04
N TYR A 168 9.23 27.25 36.05
CA TYR A 168 10.35 26.53 36.68
C TYR A 168 11.00 25.52 35.72
N ILE A 169 10.21 24.81 34.91
CA ILE A 169 10.70 23.90 33.85
C ILE A 169 11.47 24.68 32.78
N PHE A 170 10.95 25.79 32.29
CA PHE A 170 11.64 26.64 31.30
C PHE A 170 12.95 27.23 31.84
N ARG A 171 13.02 27.52 33.15
CA ARG A 171 14.23 28.01 33.82
C ARG A 171 15.29 26.91 34.00
N LEU A 172 14.88 25.68 34.29
CA LEU A 172 15.77 24.52 34.43
C LEU A 172 16.26 23.94 33.10
N ALA A 173 15.49 24.09 32.03
CA ALA A 173 15.86 23.67 30.67
C ALA A 173 16.86 24.62 29.98
N GLY A 174 17.42 25.61 30.68
CA GLY A 174 18.42 26.53 30.12
C GLY A 174 17.88 27.49 29.05
N MET A 175 16.56 27.59 28.86
CA MET A 175 15.92 28.49 27.89
C MET A 175 15.69 29.90 28.45
N GLY A 176 16.61 30.40 29.29
CA GLY A 176 16.58 31.73 29.89
C GLY A 176 17.11 32.86 28.98
N GLY A 177 17.21 32.62 27.67
CA GLY A 177 17.60 33.61 26.67
C GLY A 177 16.38 34.11 25.90
N ARG A 178 16.31 35.44 25.71
CA ARG A 178 15.22 36.21 25.09
C ARG A 178 14.84 35.81 23.64
N ASP A 179 15.46 34.77 23.07
CA ASP A 179 15.27 34.27 21.71
C ASP A 179 14.91 32.76 21.60
N GLY A 180 14.83 32.00 22.71
CA GLY A 180 14.74 30.53 22.66
C GLY A 180 13.35 29.95 22.32
N GLY A 181 12.27 30.55 22.84
CA GLY A 181 10.91 30.01 22.67
C GLY A 181 10.32 30.24 21.27
N PHE A 182 10.67 31.35 20.62
CA PHE A 182 10.19 31.71 19.28
C PHE A 182 10.88 30.91 18.17
N SER A 183 12.12 30.45 18.41
CA SER A 183 12.91 29.68 17.44
C SER A 183 12.36 28.26 17.24
N ALA A 184 11.90 27.59 18.30
CA ALA A 184 11.30 26.25 18.20
C ALA A 184 10.02 26.26 17.34
N PHE A 185 9.18 27.30 17.48
CA PHE A 185 7.98 27.47 16.66
C PHE A 185 8.30 27.82 15.20
N ASN A 186 9.41 28.53 14.95
CA ASN A 186 9.90 28.81 13.60
C ASN A 186 10.56 27.59 12.94
N GLN A 187 11.20 26.69 13.71
CA GLN A 187 11.73 25.43 13.19
C GLN A 187 10.62 24.48 12.72
N LEU A 188 9.47 24.46 13.41
CA LEU A 188 8.30 23.68 13.00
C LEU A 188 7.69 24.16 11.67
N LYS A 189 7.81 25.47 11.37
CA LYS A 189 7.33 26.10 10.11
C LYS A 189 8.24 25.89 8.90
N LYS A 190 9.49 25.43 9.09
CA LYS A 190 10.40 25.15 7.98
C LYS A 190 10.10 23.78 7.40
N ALA A 191 9.98 23.73 6.08
CA ALA A 191 9.87 22.50 5.31
C ALA A 191 11.14 21.64 5.50
N LYS A 192 11.00 20.35 5.84
CA LYS A 192 12.10 19.38 5.86
C LYS A 192 12.22 18.72 4.49
N PHE A 193 12.83 19.40 3.52
CA PHE A 193 13.02 18.83 2.17
C PHE A 193 14.38 18.13 2.05
N THR A 194 14.42 17.07 1.25
CA THR A 194 15.69 16.42 0.90
C THR A 194 16.32 17.17 -0.27
N ILE A 195 17.48 17.77 -0.03
CA ILE A 195 18.27 18.45 -1.07
C ILE A 195 19.30 17.47 -1.59
N VAL A 196 19.20 17.15 -2.89
CA VAL A 196 20.27 16.44 -3.58
C VAL A 196 20.95 17.42 -4.51
N ASP A 197 22.21 17.74 -4.22
CA ASP A 197 23.02 18.57 -5.10
C ASP A 197 23.41 17.75 -6.34
N GLY A 198 22.83 18.10 -7.50
CA GLY A 198 23.09 17.44 -8.78
C GLY A 198 24.57 17.46 -9.21
N LYS A 199 25.40 18.32 -8.60
CA LYS A 199 26.86 18.41 -8.85
C LYS A 199 27.70 17.36 -8.11
N SER A 200 27.12 16.62 -7.16
CA SER A 200 27.88 15.72 -6.28
C SER A 200 28.19 14.34 -6.90
N GLY A 201 27.80 14.09 -8.16
CA GLY A 201 28.13 12.86 -8.92
C GLY A 201 27.50 11.56 -8.40
N LYS A 202 26.82 11.57 -7.25
CA LYS A 202 26.14 10.43 -6.62
C LYS A 202 24.64 10.38 -6.96
N GLY A 203 24.26 10.75 -8.18
CA GLY A 203 22.87 10.77 -8.65
C GLY A 203 22.52 9.55 -9.51
N VAL A 204 21.21 9.31 -9.68
CA VAL A 204 20.69 8.30 -10.62
C VAL A 204 20.70 8.91 -12.03
N ASN A 205 21.24 8.24 -13.04
CA ASN A 205 21.23 8.76 -14.42
C ASN A 205 20.13 8.10 -15.25
N PHE A 206 19.86 8.61 -16.47
CA PHE A 206 18.94 7.95 -17.40
C PHE A 206 19.36 6.53 -17.80
N LYS A 207 20.64 6.20 -17.68
CA LYS A 207 21.17 4.84 -17.90
C LYS A 207 20.79 3.86 -16.81
N ASP A 208 20.49 4.37 -15.61
CA ASP A 208 20.12 3.55 -14.45
C ASP A 208 18.62 3.28 -14.39
N VAL A 209 17.84 4.07 -15.14
CA VAL A 209 16.41 3.86 -15.38
C VAL A 209 16.30 2.92 -16.59
N ALA A 210 15.75 1.72 -16.43
CA ALA A 210 15.49 0.81 -17.55
C ALA A 210 14.06 1.00 -18.10
N GLY A 211 13.82 0.74 -19.39
CA GLY A 211 12.52 0.94 -20.04
C GLY A 211 12.06 2.40 -20.05
N MET A 212 10.74 2.62 -20.03
CA MET A 212 10.09 3.94 -20.02
C MET A 212 10.55 4.84 -21.18
N HIS A 213 10.65 4.27 -22.39
CA HIS A 213 11.25 4.95 -23.54
C HIS A 213 10.50 6.23 -23.90
N GLU A 214 9.17 6.17 -23.94
CA GLU A 214 8.30 7.30 -24.27
C GLU A 214 8.40 8.39 -23.20
N ALA A 215 8.21 8.02 -21.93
CA ALA A 215 8.32 8.96 -20.81
C ALA A 215 9.72 9.62 -20.74
N LYS A 216 10.80 8.88 -21.03
CA LYS A 216 12.17 9.42 -21.12
C LYS A 216 12.32 10.46 -22.23
N MET A 217 11.70 10.24 -23.39
CA MET A 217 11.73 11.21 -24.48
C MET A 217 11.02 12.50 -24.10
N GLU A 218 9.84 12.40 -23.47
CA GLU A 218 9.10 13.58 -22.98
C GLU A 218 9.90 14.33 -21.91
N VAL A 219 10.50 13.62 -20.94
CA VAL A 219 11.25 14.33 -19.89
C VAL A 219 12.58 14.91 -20.37
N LYS A 220 13.12 14.42 -21.48
CA LYS A 220 14.37 14.91 -22.08
C LYS A 220 14.25 16.37 -22.54
N GLU A 221 13.04 16.83 -22.87
CA GLU A 221 12.78 18.23 -23.20
C GLU A 221 13.07 19.16 -22.01
N PHE A 222 12.67 18.78 -20.79
CA PHE A 222 12.98 19.57 -19.59
C PHE A 222 14.49 19.60 -19.32
N VAL A 223 15.20 18.49 -19.57
CA VAL A 223 16.65 18.42 -19.43
C VAL A 223 17.35 19.37 -20.41
N ASP A 224 16.96 19.36 -21.70
CA ASP A 224 17.57 20.25 -22.70
C ASP A 224 17.28 21.71 -22.38
N TYR A 225 16.06 22.03 -21.93
CA TYR A 225 15.72 23.37 -21.47
C TYR A 225 16.56 23.82 -20.28
N LEU A 226 16.73 22.98 -19.24
CA LEU A 226 17.52 23.33 -18.06
C LEU A 226 19.01 23.51 -18.39
N LYS A 227 19.53 22.78 -19.39
CA LYS A 227 20.91 22.94 -19.88
C LYS A 227 21.07 24.19 -20.74
N ASN A 228 20.11 24.49 -21.62
CA ASN A 228 20.23 25.53 -22.65
C ASN A 228 18.98 26.44 -22.71
N PRO A 229 18.62 27.17 -21.64
CA PRO A 229 17.37 27.93 -21.59
C PRO A 229 17.30 29.06 -22.62
N GLY A 230 18.45 29.65 -22.99
CA GLY A 230 18.52 30.76 -23.94
C GLY A 230 18.00 30.42 -25.34
N ARG A 231 18.17 29.17 -25.80
CA ARG A 231 17.69 28.72 -27.12
C ARG A 231 16.17 28.76 -27.22
N TYR A 232 15.48 28.35 -26.14
CA TYR A 232 14.02 28.33 -26.08
C TYR A 232 13.45 29.75 -25.97
N LEU A 233 14.09 30.61 -25.17
CA LEU A 233 13.68 32.00 -25.00
C LEU A 233 13.81 32.82 -26.30
N GLN A 234 14.88 32.61 -27.09
CA GLN A 234 15.07 33.27 -28.38
C GLN A 234 13.99 32.92 -29.40
N LEU A 235 13.45 31.70 -29.33
CA LEU A 235 12.37 31.22 -30.19
C LEU A 235 10.97 31.62 -29.69
N GLY A 236 10.88 32.32 -28.54
CA GLY A 236 9.61 32.69 -27.93
C GLY A 236 8.82 31.51 -27.34
N ALA A 237 9.48 30.36 -27.14
CA ALA A 237 8.83 29.17 -26.58
C ALA A 237 8.50 29.41 -25.10
N LYS A 238 7.24 29.18 -24.72
CA LYS A 238 6.82 29.19 -23.31
C LYS A 238 7.24 27.89 -22.66
N VAL A 239 7.95 28.01 -21.55
CA VAL A 239 8.48 26.88 -20.80
C VAL A 239 7.35 26.29 -19.94
N PRO A 240 7.16 24.97 -19.95
CA PRO A 240 6.25 24.33 -19.01
C PRO A 240 6.73 24.56 -17.58
N LYS A 241 5.88 25.17 -16.75
CA LYS A 241 6.22 25.47 -15.35
C LYS A 241 6.22 24.23 -14.48
N GLY A 242 5.48 23.21 -14.88
CA GLY A 242 5.49 21.93 -14.19
C GLY A 242 4.90 20.78 -14.98
N SER A 243 5.19 19.57 -14.52
CA SER A 243 4.72 18.34 -15.13
C SER A 243 4.23 17.36 -14.08
N LEU A 244 3.16 16.65 -14.40
CA LEU A 244 2.57 15.60 -13.60
C LEU A 244 2.94 14.24 -14.20
N LEU A 245 3.67 13.43 -13.44
CA LEU A 245 3.99 12.03 -13.72
C LEU A 245 2.84 11.15 -13.21
N LEU A 246 2.10 10.56 -14.14
CA LEU A 246 0.93 9.74 -13.89
C LEU A 246 1.26 8.27 -14.10
N GLY A 247 0.70 7.39 -13.27
CA GLY A 247 0.83 5.96 -13.51
C GLY A 247 0.67 5.11 -12.26
N PRO A 248 0.56 3.78 -12.39
CA PRO A 248 0.45 2.89 -11.25
C PRO A 248 1.68 2.96 -10.31
N PRO A 249 1.53 2.56 -9.04
CA PRO A 249 2.64 2.51 -8.09
C PRO A 249 3.74 1.57 -8.58
N GLY A 250 4.98 1.83 -8.19
CA GLY A 250 6.11 0.94 -8.50
C GLY A 250 6.69 1.06 -9.93
N CYS A 251 6.18 1.95 -10.78
CA CYS A 251 6.71 2.13 -12.16
C CYS A 251 7.90 3.11 -12.26
N GLY A 252 8.53 3.48 -11.14
CA GLY A 252 9.75 4.29 -11.18
C GLY A 252 9.56 5.79 -11.40
N LYS A 253 8.38 6.36 -11.14
CA LYS A 253 8.11 7.82 -11.24
C LYS A 253 9.12 8.69 -10.48
N THR A 254 9.36 8.36 -9.21
CA THR A 254 10.36 9.04 -8.36
C THR A 254 11.79 8.85 -8.88
N LEU A 255 12.07 7.68 -9.47
CA LEU A 255 13.38 7.35 -10.01
C LEU A 255 13.65 8.14 -11.30
N LEU A 256 12.64 8.28 -12.17
CA LEU A 256 12.69 9.11 -13.37
C LEU A 256 12.92 10.59 -13.01
N ALA A 257 12.19 11.14 -12.03
CA ALA A 257 12.36 12.53 -11.60
C ALA A 257 13.78 12.83 -11.08
N LYS A 258 14.35 11.91 -10.29
CA LYS A 258 15.75 12.00 -9.84
C LYS A 258 16.74 11.94 -11.01
N ALA A 259 16.44 11.12 -12.02
CA ALA A 259 17.27 10.99 -13.22
C ALA A 259 17.27 12.26 -14.07
N VAL A 260 16.11 12.91 -14.24
CA VAL A 260 15.99 14.20 -14.93
C VAL A 260 16.88 15.26 -14.28
N ALA A 261 16.86 15.37 -12.95
CA ALA A 261 17.65 16.36 -12.23
C ALA A 261 19.16 16.11 -12.34
N THR A 262 19.57 14.85 -12.23
CA THR A 262 20.98 14.44 -12.36
C THR A 262 21.48 14.67 -13.77
N GLU A 263 20.69 14.32 -14.79
CA GLU A 263 21.03 14.52 -16.19
C GLU A 263 21.14 16.01 -16.54
N ALA A 264 20.26 16.85 -15.97
CA ALA A 264 20.29 18.30 -16.10
C ALA A 264 21.37 18.99 -15.23
N GLN A 265 22.00 18.27 -14.30
CA GLN A 265 22.99 18.79 -13.34
C GLN A 265 22.49 19.96 -12.48
N VAL A 266 21.20 19.95 -12.13
CA VAL A 266 20.56 20.98 -11.29
C VAL A 266 20.23 20.46 -9.90
N PRO A 267 20.08 21.33 -8.87
CA PRO A 267 19.60 20.92 -7.56
C PRO A 267 18.21 20.29 -7.63
N PHE A 268 18.02 19.21 -6.86
CA PHE A 268 16.75 18.50 -6.74
C PHE A 268 16.20 18.67 -5.32
N LEU A 269 15.06 19.36 -5.20
CA LEU A 269 14.35 19.57 -3.94
C LEU A 269 13.14 18.64 -3.90
N ALA A 270 13.19 17.59 -3.08
CA ALA A 270 12.10 16.63 -2.96
C ALA A 270 11.33 16.77 -1.65
N MET A 271 10.01 16.69 -1.74
CA MET A 271 9.06 16.66 -0.62
C MET A 271 7.92 15.68 -0.94
N ALA A 272 7.45 14.94 0.07
CA ALA A 272 6.26 14.11 -0.08
C ALA A 272 4.99 14.92 0.17
N GLY A 273 3.92 14.64 -0.56
CA GLY A 273 2.63 15.33 -0.47
C GLY A 273 2.02 15.23 0.93
N SER A 274 2.21 14.09 1.59
CA SER A 274 1.80 13.85 2.98
C SER A 274 2.49 14.76 3.99
N GLU A 275 3.68 15.30 3.69
CA GLU A 275 4.37 16.25 4.57
C GLU A 275 3.72 17.64 4.57
N PHE A 276 2.78 17.91 3.68
CA PHE A 276 2.03 19.15 3.69
C PHE A 276 0.74 19.07 4.52
N VAL A 277 0.27 17.86 4.83
CA VAL A 277 -0.96 17.62 5.58
C VAL A 277 -0.63 17.53 7.06
N GLU A 278 -1.12 18.48 7.86
CA GLU A 278 -0.79 18.58 9.28
C GLU A 278 -2.02 18.93 10.11
N VAL A 279 -2.04 18.50 11.39
CA VAL A 279 -3.16 18.77 12.32
C VAL A 279 -3.21 20.26 12.71
N ILE A 280 -2.09 20.98 12.58
CA ILE A 280 -1.97 22.39 12.94
C ILE A 280 -2.24 23.24 11.70
N GLY A 281 -3.38 23.95 11.73
CA GLY A 281 -3.81 24.83 10.64
C GLY A 281 -2.74 25.84 10.22
N GLY A 282 -2.54 25.96 8.90
CA GLY A 282 -1.62 26.91 8.29
C GLY A 282 -0.15 26.49 8.26
N LEU A 283 0.20 25.33 8.82
CA LEU A 283 1.57 24.81 8.75
C LEU A 283 1.93 24.31 7.35
N GLY A 284 1.01 23.60 6.68
CA GLY A 284 1.19 23.14 5.29
C GLY A 284 1.46 24.30 4.33
N ALA A 285 0.62 25.33 4.36
CA ALA A 285 0.82 26.55 3.57
C ALA A 285 2.17 27.25 3.86
N ALA A 286 2.64 27.27 5.11
CA ALA A 286 3.95 27.83 5.43
C ALA A 286 5.11 27.01 4.84
N ARG A 287 5.00 25.67 4.84
CA ARG A 287 5.99 24.76 4.22
C ARG A 287 6.06 24.97 2.71
N VAL A 288 4.91 25.10 2.04
CA VAL A 288 4.83 25.42 0.60
C VAL A 288 5.60 26.71 0.29
N ARG A 289 5.35 27.80 1.03
CA ARG A 289 6.08 29.07 0.83
C ARG A 289 7.58 28.91 1.03
N SER A 290 7.99 28.17 2.06
CA SER A 290 9.40 27.90 2.35
C SER A 290 10.07 27.12 1.22
N LEU A 291 9.39 26.11 0.66
CA LEU A 291 9.88 25.30 -0.45
C LEU A 291 10.15 26.15 -1.69
N PHE A 292 9.17 26.96 -2.12
CA PHE A 292 9.32 27.82 -3.31
C PHE A 292 10.29 28.99 -3.08
N LYS A 293 10.47 29.45 -1.83
CA LYS A 293 11.51 30.42 -1.49
C LYS A 293 12.91 29.82 -1.66
N GLU A 294 13.12 28.60 -1.18
CA GLU A 294 14.41 27.91 -1.32
C GLU A 294 14.69 27.53 -2.79
N ALA A 295 13.67 27.08 -3.52
CA ALA A 295 13.78 26.75 -4.94
C ALA A 295 14.25 27.96 -5.77
N ARG A 296 13.64 29.14 -5.55
CA ARG A 296 14.05 30.40 -6.21
C ARG A 296 15.49 30.79 -5.88
N ALA A 297 15.94 30.58 -4.63
CA ALA A 297 17.31 30.88 -4.22
C ALA A 297 18.36 29.97 -4.89
N ARG A 298 17.94 28.79 -5.37
CA ARG A 298 18.81 27.76 -5.97
C ARG A 298 18.56 27.56 -7.47
N ALA A 299 17.84 28.47 -8.12
CA ALA A 299 17.55 28.40 -9.55
C ALA A 299 18.84 28.42 -10.40
N PRO A 300 18.93 27.65 -11.50
CA PRO A 300 17.93 26.71 -12.02
C PRO A 300 17.84 25.44 -11.15
N CYS A 301 16.62 25.00 -10.80
CA CYS A 301 16.40 23.79 -9.98
C CYS A 301 15.10 23.06 -10.32
N ILE A 302 14.98 21.82 -9.83
CA ILE A 302 13.77 21.02 -9.91
C ILE A 302 13.16 20.86 -8.52
N VAL A 303 11.88 21.16 -8.40
CA VAL A 303 11.05 20.86 -7.22
C VAL A 303 10.24 19.61 -7.52
N TYR A 304 10.37 18.58 -6.70
CA TYR A 304 9.63 17.32 -6.83
C TYR A 304 8.66 17.11 -5.67
N ILE A 305 7.38 16.91 -5.99
CA ILE A 305 6.32 16.62 -5.03
C ILE A 305 5.78 15.22 -5.30
N ASP A 306 6.12 14.25 -4.45
CA ASP A 306 5.54 12.90 -4.54
C ASP A 306 4.14 12.84 -3.94
N GLU A 307 3.29 11.92 -4.37
CA GLU A 307 1.93 11.73 -3.84
C GLU A 307 1.13 13.05 -3.71
N ILE A 308 1.14 13.87 -4.77
CA ILE A 308 0.49 15.19 -4.76
C ILE A 308 -1.02 15.11 -4.46
N ASP A 309 -1.64 13.94 -4.67
CA ASP A 309 -3.03 13.68 -4.32
C ASP A 309 -3.34 13.77 -2.82
N ALA A 310 -2.32 13.75 -1.94
CA ALA A 310 -2.49 14.03 -0.52
C ALA A 310 -2.95 15.47 -0.24
N VAL A 311 -2.49 16.45 -1.04
CA VAL A 311 -2.88 17.87 -0.92
C VAL A 311 -3.77 18.36 -2.05
N GLY A 312 -3.73 17.68 -3.19
CA GLY A 312 -4.37 18.10 -4.44
C GLY A 312 -5.75 17.50 -4.64
N LYS A 313 -6.41 16.96 -3.61
CA LYS A 313 -7.68 16.27 -3.77
C LYS A 313 -8.81 17.24 -4.16
N LYS A 314 -9.68 16.81 -5.08
CA LYS A 314 -10.90 17.53 -5.44
C LYS A 314 -11.71 17.85 -4.20
N ARG A 315 -12.23 19.08 -4.14
CA ARG A 315 -13.12 19.53 -3.08
C ARG A 315 -14.28 18.56 -2.94
N SER A 316 -14.32 17.88 -1.80
CA SER A 316 -15.44 17.05 -1.41
C SER A 316 -16.64 17.95 -1.16
N THR A 317 -17.71 17.79 -1.94
CA THR A 317 -19.02 18.44 -1.74
C THR A 317 -19.75 17.99 -0.47
N ASN A 318 -19.08 17.27 0.46
CA ASN A 318 -19.70 16.83 1.69
C ASN A 318 -19.83 17.99 2.68
N MET A 319 -21.08 18.31 3.00
CA MET A 319 -21.58 19.29 3.98
C MET A 319 -21.25 18.90 5.44
N SER A 320 -20.03 18.45 5.73
CA SER A 320 -19.55 18.16 7.10
C SER A 320 -18.28 18.97 7.35
N GLY A 321 -18.46 20.26 7.63
CA GLY A 321 -17.45 21.31 7.53
C GLY A 321 -16.42 21.42 8.66
N PHE A 322 -15.69 20.35 9.00
CA PHE A 322 -14.61 20.45 10.00
C PHE A 322 -13.26 19.81 9.64
N SER A 323 -13.12 19.03 8.56
CA SER A 323 -11.85 18.35 8.22
C SER A 323 -11.12 18.86 6.97
N ASN A 324 -11.78 19.57 6.05
CA ASN A 324 -11.20 19.83 4.72
C ASN A 324 -10.52 21.20 4.57
N THR A 325 -10.57 22.07 5.58
CA THR A 325 -10.11 23.46 5.45
C THR A 325 -8.59 23.61 5.39
N GLU A 326 -7.83 22.71 6.00
CA GLU A 326 -6.36 22.76 6.01
C GLU A 326 -5.78 22.31 4.66
N GLU A 327 -6.23 21.16 4.15
CA GLU A 327 -5.85 20.66 2.82
C GLU A 327 -6.14 21.71 1.74
N GLU A 328 -7.33 22.32 1.78
CA GLU A 328 -7.71 23.39 0.85
C GLU A 328 -6.83 24.64 0.95
N GLN A 329 -6.48 25.06 2.18
CA GLN A 329 -5.61 26.21 2.38
C GLN A 329 -4.20 25.95 1.82
N THR A 330 -3.68 24.76 2.05
CA THR A 330 -2.35 24.35 1.57
C THR A 330 -2.32 24.18 0.06
N LEU A 331 -3.38 23.61 -0.53
CA LEU A 331 -3.58 23.55 -1.99
C LEU A 331 -3.61 24.94 -2.61
N ASN A 332 -4.45 25.85 -2.10
CA ASN A 332 -4.54 27.21 -2.62
C ASN A 332 -3.20 27.93 -2.54
N GLN A 333 -2.41 27.72 -1.48
CA GLN A 333 -1.08 28.29 -1.38
C GLN A 333 -0.13 27.73 -2.46
N LEU A 334 -0.20 26.43 -2.76
CA LEU A 334 0.57 25.83 -3.84
C LEU A 334 0.21 26.47 -5.19
N LEU A 335 -1.09 26.67 -5.45
CA LEU A 335 -1.55 27.34 -6.67
C LEU A 335 -1.02 28.78 -6.78
N VAL A 336 -1.02 29.53 -5.68
CA VAL A 336 -0.50 30.91 -5.64
C VAL A 336 1.00 30.95 -5.91
N GLU A 337 1.79 30.05 -5.32
CA GLU A 337 3.23 29.99 -5.61
C GLU A 337 3.50 29.60 -7.06
N MET A 338 2.74 28.65 -7.64
CA MET A 338 2.89 28.23 -9.03
C MET A 338 2.53 29.33 -10.03
N ASP A 339 1.42 30.04 -9.79
CA ASP A 339 1.00 31.17 -10.63
C ASP A 339 1.99 32.34 -10.49
N GLY A 340 2.57 32.52 -9.31
CA GLY A 340 3.56 33.55 -8.99
C GLY A 340 4.96 33.31 -9.58
N MET A 341 5.25 32.12 -10.11
CA MET A 341 6.53 31.85 -10.81
C MET A 341 6.56 32.56 -12.17
N GLY A 342 7.56 33.40 -12.40
CA GLY A 342 7.84 33.97 -13.71
C GLY A 342 8.48 32.95 -14.66
N THR A 343 8.39 33.18 -15.98
CA THR A 343 9.12 32.36 -16.96
C THR A 343 10.65 32.48 -16.83
N THR A 344 11.14 33.48 -16.09
CA THR A 344 12.55 33.78 -15.84
C THR A 344 13.11 33.11 -14.59
N ASP A 345 12.27 32.47 -13.76
CA ASP A 345 12.72 31.94 -12.47
C ASP A 345 13.49 30.61 -12.61
N HIS A 346 13.48 29.99 -13.79
CA HIS A 346 14.16 28.71 -14.10
C HIS A 346 13.90 27.58 -13.09
N VAL A 347 12.72 27.58 -12.46
CA VAL A 347 12.26 26.52 -11.56
C VAL A 347 11.24 25.66 -12.31
N ILE A 348 11.42 24.34 -12.27
CA ILE A 348 10.48 23.36 -12.84
C ILE A 348 9.89 22.52 -11.71
N VAL A 349 8.57 22.43 -11.65
CA VAL A 349 7.85 21.60 -10.67
C VAL A 349 7.47 20.26 -11.29
N LEU A 350 8.05 19.17 -10.80
CA LEU A 350 7.61 17.81 -11.12
C LEU A 350 6.73 17.29 -9.98
N ALA A 351 5.59 16.71 -10.31
CA ALA A 351 4.72 16.08 -9.32
C ALA A 351 4.37 14.67 -9.77
N SER A 352 4.12 13.74 -8.84
CA SER A 352 3.66 12.39 -9.18
C SER A 352 2.39 12.04 -8.41
N THR A 353 1.52 11.26 -9.06
CA THR A 353 0.37 10.64 -8.41
C THR A 353 0.04 9.30 -9.04
N ASN A 354 -0.52 8.40 -8.21
CA ASN A 354 -1.08 7.14 -8.67
C ASN A 354 -2.57 7.29 -9.07
N ARG A 355 -3.19 8.43 -8.75
CA ARG A 355 -4.64 8.64 -8.81
C ARG A 355 -5.00 10.00 -9.43
N PRO A 356 -4.85 10.15 -10.76
CA PRO A 356 -5.23 11.39 -11.44
C PRO A 356 -6.72 11.74 -11.32
N ASP A 357 -7.58 10.74 -11.11
CA ASP A 357 -9.04 10.86 -11.02
C ASP A 357 -9.51 11.77 -9.87
N ILE A 358 -8.82 11.70 -8.72
CA ILE A 358 -9.16 12.48 -7.53
C ILE A 358 -8.49 13.85 -7.48
N LEU A 359 -7.58 14.16 -8.40
CA LEU A 359 -6.82 15.40 -8.38
C LEU A 359 -7.68 16.60 -8.81
N ASP A 360 -7.52 17.75 -8.14
CA ASP A 360 -8.23 18.98 -8.46
C ASP A 360 -7.83 19.47 -9.87
N SER A 361 -8.84 19.69 -10.71
CA SER A 361 -8.70 20.27 -12.05
C SER A 361 -7.93 21.59 -12.06
N ALA A 362 -7.91 22.34 -10.95
CA ALA A 362 -7.15 23.57 -10.82
C ALA A 362 -5.64 23.35 -10.96
N LEU A 363 -5.10 22.23 -10.46
CA LEU A 363 -3.66 21.93 -10.57
C LEU A 363 -3.24 21.63 -12.02
N MET A 364 -4.15 21.01 -12.79
CA MET A 364 -3.92 20.57 -14.17
C MET A 364 -4.15 21.68 -15.22
N ARG A 365 -4.39 22.94 -14.79
CA ARG A 365 -4.62 24.04 -15.73
C ARG A 365 -3.32 24.51 -16.39
N PRO A 366 -3.36 25.00 -17.65
CA PRO A 366 -2.21 25.58 -18.32
C PRO A 366 -1.50 26.64 -17.46
N GLY A 367 -0.17 26.56 -17.39
CA GLY A 367 0.64 27.43 -16.51
C GLY A 367 0.85 26.91 -15.08
N ARG A 368 0.39 25.69 -14.77
CA ARG A 368 0.68 24.99 -13.50
C ARG A 368 1.34 23.64 -13.79
N LEU A 369 0.64 22.52 -13.57
CA LEU A 369 1.07 21.19 -14.00
C LEU A 369 0.43 20.93 -15.37
N ASP A 370 0.95 21.59 -16.39
CA ASP A 370 0.33 21.61 -17.72
C ASP A 370 0.77 20.44 -18.61
N ARG A 371 1.90 19.81 -18.30
CA ARG A 371 2.38 18.59 -18.97
C ARG A 371 2.01 17.35 -18.16
N HIS A 372 1.29 16.43 -18.78
CA HIS A 372 0.96 15.14 -18.17
C HIS A 372 1.71 14.03 -18.89
N ILE A 373 2.60 13.34 -18.16
CA ILE A 373 3.42 12.25 -18.68
C ILE A 373 2.89 10.96 -18.09
N PHE A 374 2.39 10.07 -18.94
CA PHE A 374 1.88 8.78 -18.52
C PHE A 374 3.01 7.76 -18.47
N ILE A 375 3.13 7.06 -17.34
CA ILE A 375 4.10 6.02 -17.07
C ILE A 375 3.29 4.77 -16.75
N ASP A 376 2.98 4.01 -17.78
CA ASP A 376 2.21 2.77 -17.67
C ASP A 376 3.07 1.60 -17.19
N LEU A 377 2.42 0.45 -17.00
CA LEU A 377 3.12 -0.80 -16.70
C LEU A 377 4.06 -1.16 -17.87
N PRO A 378 5.26 -1.68 -17.57
CA PRO A 378 6.26 -1.97 -18.59
C PRO A 378 5.81 -3.06 -19.58
N THR A 379 6.09 -2.81 -20.86
CA THR A 379 5.92 -3.79 -21.93
C THR A 379 6.87 -4.99 -21.76
N LEU A 380 6.66 -6.10 -22.48
CA LEU A 380 7.54 -7.27 -22.44
C LEU A 380 9.03 -6.90 -22.62
N GLN A 381 9.31 -6.04 -23.61
CA GLN A 381 10.67 -5.60 -23.91
C GLN A 381 11.25 -4.74 -22.78
N GLU A 382 10.46 -3.83 -22.21
CA GLU A 382 10.90 -3.01 -21.09
C GLU A 382 11.09 -3.82 -19.81
N ARG A 383 10.25 -4.84 -19.55
CA ARG A 383 10.44 -5.78 -18.45
C ARG A 383 11.77 -6.50 -18.57
N LYS A 384 12.13 -6.96 -19.78
CA LYS A 384 13.43 -7.58 -20.06
C LYS A 384 14.59 -6.65 -19.69
N GLU A 385 14.54 -5.40 -20.10
CA GLU A 385 15.56 -4.40 -19.78
C GLU A 385 15.65 -4.12 -18.27
N ILE A 386 14.50 -4.04 -17.59
CA ILE A 386 14.43 -3.84 -16.13
C ILE A 386 15.06 -5.06 -15.41
N PHE A 387 14.74 -6.28 -15.84
CA PHE A 387 15.39 -7.49 -15.32
C PHE A 387 16.89 -7.43 -15.54
N GLU A 388 17.36 -7.12 -16.74
CA GLU A 388 18.80 -7.03 -17.03
C GLU A 388 19.51 -6.02 -16.12
N GLN A 389 18.88 -4.89 -15.83
CA GLN A 389 19.46 -3.88 -14.96
C GLN A 389 19.58 -4.36 -13.51
N HIS A 390 18.57 -5.04 -12.97
CA HIS A 390 18.62 -5.58 -11.61
C HIS A 390 19.51 -6.82 -11.50
N LEU A 391 19.57 -7.65 -12.54
CA LEU A 391 20.38 -8.86 -12.61
C LEU A 391 21.89 -8.57 -12.65
N LYS A 392 22.33 -7.43 -13.19
CA LYS A 392 23.76 -7.02 -13.22
C LYS A 392 24.40 -6.93 -11.84
N ILE A 393 23.61 -6.62 -10.81
CA ILE A 393 24.10 -6.42 -9.43
C ILE A 393 24.23 -7.78 -8.71
N LEU A 394 23.57 -8.82 -9.22
CA LEU A 394 23.47 -10.13 -8.58
C LEU A 394 24.56 -11.10 -9.05
N LYS A 395 24.91 -12.04 -8.17
CA LYS A 395 25.86 -13.12 -8.50
C LYS A 395 25.11 -14.30 -9.12
N LEU A 396 25.13 -14.39 -10.44
CA LEU A 396 24.39 -15.38 -11.24
C LEU A 396 25.27 -16.54 -11.70
N THR A 397 24.66 -17.69 -11.96
CA THR A 397 25.35 -18.85 -12.55
C THR A 397 25.55 -18.68 -14.07
N LYS A 398 24.57 -18.08 -14.76
CA LYS A 398 24.60 -17.76 -16.20
C LYS A 398 24.54 -16.24 -16.41
N PRO A 399 24.90 -15.71 -17.61
CA PRO A 399 24.77 -14.28 -17.89
C PRO A 399 23.33 -13.77 -17.75
N ALA A 400 23.15 -12.50 -17.37
CA ALA A 400 21.83 -11.90 -17.10
C ALA A 400 20.83 -12.04 -18.26
N HIS A 401 21.29 -11.91 -19.51
CA HIS A 401 20.44 -12.05 -20.71
C HIS A 401 19.82 -13.45 -20.84
N PHE A 402 20.45 -14.48 -20.28
CA PHE A 402 19.89 -15.84 -20.28
C PHE A 402 18.57 -15.92 -19.49
N TYR A 403 18.49 -15.20 -18.36
CA TYR A 403 17.32 -15.22 -17.50
C TYR A 403 16.28 -14.16 -17.88
N SER A 404 16.70 -12.99 -18.37
CA SER A 404 15.83 -11.82 -18.56
C SER A 404 14.62 -12.09 -19.46
N GLN A 405 14.81 -12.77 -20.59
CA GLN A 405 13.74 -13.08 -21.55
C GLN A 405 12.64 -13.93 -20.90
N ARG A 406 13.03 -15.06 -20.31
CA ARG A 406 12.10 -16.00 -19.67
C ARG A 406 11.38 -15.35 -18.49
N LEU A 407 12.07 -14.54 -17.69
CA LEU A 407 11.45 -13.87 -16.55
C LEU A 407 10.46 -12.78 -16.99
N ALA A 408 10.79 -12.00 -18.03
CA ALA A 408 9.88 -11.00 -18.57
C ALA A 408 8.57 -11.60 -19.10
N GLU A 409 8.65 -12.79 -19.69
CA GLU A 409 7.49 -13.56 -20.16
C GLU A 409 6.65 -14.10 -19.00
N LEU A 410 7.28 -14.59 -17.93
CA LEU A 410 6.61 -15.14 -16.75
C LEU A 410 5.97 -14.09 -15.81
N THR A 411 6.27 -12.80 -16.01
CA THR A 411 5.78 -11.71 -15.16
C THR A 411 4.98 -10.64 -15.94
N PRO A 412 3.93 -11.01 -16.68
CA PRO A 412 3.08 -10.05 -17.39
C PRO A 412 2.34 -9.15 -16.39
N GLY A 413 2.24 -7.85 -16.70
CA GLY A 413 1.58 -6.86 -15.87
C GLY A 413 2.32 -6.46 -14.58
N PHE A 414 3.57 -6.89 -14.40
CA PHE A 414 4.36 -6.55 -13.20
C PHE A 414 5.00 -5.16 -13.35
N SER A 415 5.02 -4.40 -12.26
CA SER A 415 5.71 -3.10 -12.22
C SER A 415 7.22 -3.28 -12.07
N GLY A 416 8.00 -2.21 -12.30
CA GLY A 416 9.45 -2.23 -12.07
C GLY A 416 9.83 -2.58 -10.63
N ALA A 417 9.04 -2.13 -9.64
CA ALA A 417 9.22 -2.48 -8.24
C ALA A 417 8.95 -3.97 -7.97
N ASP A 418 7.94 -4.57 -8.62
CA ASP A 418 7.68 -6.01 -8.48
C ASP A 418 8.82 -6.84 -9.07
N ILE A 419 9.38 -6.41 -10.20
CA ILE A 419 10.55 -7.05 -10.82
C ILE A 419 11.79 -6.96 -9.91
N ALA A 420 12.03 -5.79 -9.32
CA ALA A 420 13.11 -5.61 -8.35
C ALA A 420 12.91 -6.53 -7.12
N ASN A 421 11.66 -6.68 -6.66
CA ASN A 421 11.33 -7.58 -5.57
C ASN A 421 11.58 -9.05 -5.92
N ILE A 422 11.23 -9.50 -7.14
CA ILE A 422 11.55 -10.87 -7.61
C ILE A 422 13.06 -11.12 -7.58
N CYS A 423 13.85 -10.19 -8.10
CA CYS A 423 15.31 -10.32 -8.11
C CYS A 423 15.88 -10.44 -6.69
N ASN A 424 15.35 -9.63 -5.76
CA ASN A 424 15.75 -9.67 -4.36
C ASN A 424 15.31 -10.97 -3.65
N GLU A 425 14.08 -11.43 -3.87
CA GLU A 425 13.57 -12.68 -3.29
C GLU A 425 14.33 -13.91 -3.81
N ALA A 426 14.75 -13.91 -5.08
CA ALA A 426 15.61 -14.96 -5.63
C ALA A 426 16.98 -15.00 -4.93
N ALA A 427 17.57 -13.84 -4.65
CA ALA A 427 18.83 -13.74 -3.91
C ALA A 427 18.68 -14.19 -2.45
N LEU A 428 17.59 -13.79 -1.78
CA LEU A 428 17.28 -14.21 -0.41
C LEU A 428 17.01 -15.70 -0.31
N HIS A 429 16.32 -16.29 -1.29
CA HIS A 429 16.13 -17.73 -1.37
C HIS A 429 17.47 -18.45 -1.54
N ALA A 430 18.31 -17.99 -2.48
CA ALA A 430 19.61 -18.57 -2.71
C ALA A 430 20.50 -18.53 -1.44
N ALA A 431 20.48 -17.40 -0.73
CA ALA A 431 21.22 -17.24 0.51
C ALA A 431 20.70 -18.14 1.65
N ARG A 432 19.37 -18.31 1.76
CA ARG A 432 18.74 -19.15 2.79
C ARG A 432 19.10 -20.63 2.63
N GLU A 433 19.12 -21.11 1.39
CA GLU A 433 19.45 -22.50 1.07
C GLU A 433 20.97 -22.76 0.96
N GLY A 434 21.80 -21.71 1.14
CA GLY A 434 23.26 -21.83 1.15
C GLY A 434 23.91 -21.93 -0.24
N TYR A 435 23.22 -21.52 -1.31
CA TYR A 435 23.78 -21.50 -2.66
C TYR A 435 24.81 -20.37 -2.85
N LYS A 436 25.87 -20.63 -3.63
CA LYS A 436 26.96 -19.67 -3.91
C LYS A 436 26.63 -18.67 -5.03
N SER A 437 25.66 -18.99 -5.87
CA SER A 437 25.18 -18.21 -7.00
C SER A 437 23.68 -18.47 -7.21
N ILE A 438 22.99 -17.51 -7.83
CA ILE A 438 21.57 -17.61 -8.14
C ILE A 438 21.40 -18.29 -9.50
N ASP A 439 20.47 -19.24 -9.56
CA ASP A 439 20.14 -20.02 -10.76
C ASP A 439 18.62 -20.03 -11.04
N THR A 440 18.20 -20.59 -12.18
CA THR A 440 16.82 -20.57 -12.71
C THR A 440 15.77 -20.93 -11.66
N PHE A 441 15.99 -22.01 -10.89
CA PHE A 441 15.02 -22.46 -9.89
C PHE A 441 14.79 -21.45 -8.75
N ASN A 442 15.78 -20.62 -8.43
CA ASN A 442 15.64 -19.57 -7.41
C ASN A 442 14.75 -18.43 -7.93
N PHE A 443 14.87 -18.10 -9.21
CA PHE A 443 14.00 -17.09 -9.83
C PHE A 443 12.58 -17.62 -10.01
N GLU A 444 12.41 -18.89 -10.40
CA GLU A 444 11.08 -19.51 -10.48
C GLU A 444 10.40 -19.53 -9.11
N TYR A 445 11.13 -19.90 -8.05
CA TYR A 445 10.64 -19.80 -6.67
C TYR A 445 10.23 -18.36 -6.31
N ALA A 446 11.04 -17.36 -6.68
CA ALA A 446 10.77 -15.96 -6.39
C ALA A 446 9.52 -15.45 -7.10
N VAL A 447 9.37 -15.75 -8.41
CA VAL A 447 8.17 -15.42 -9.19
C VAL A 447 6.92 -16.03 -8.54
N GLU A 448 6.98 -17.32 -8.18
CA GLU A 448 5.87 -17.98 -7.48
C GLU A 448 5.54 -17.35 -6.13
N ARG A 449 6.57 -17.02 -5.35
CA ARG A 449 6.41 -16.42 -4.02
C ARG A 449 5.77 -15.04 -4.10
N VAL A 450 6.10 -14.25 -5.13
CA VAL A 450 5.49 -12.94 -5.35
C VAL A 450 4.05 -13.07 -5.83
N ILE A 451 3.74 -14.02 -6.72
CA ILE A 451 2.38 -14.24 -7.25
C ILE A 451 1.45 -14.87 -6.19
N ALA A 452 1.85 -16.00 -5.61
CA ALA A 452 0.99 -16.86 -4.79
C ALA A 452 1.27 -16.76 -3.27
N GLY A 453 2.35 -16.06 -2.88
CA GLY A 453 2.78 -15.97 -1.50
C GLY A 453 3.68 -17.13 -1.04
N SER A 454 4.07 -17.09 0.23
CA SER A 454 4.99 -18.08 0.82
C SER A 454 4.30 -19.43 1.05
N VAL A 455 5.04 -20.53 0.92
CA VAL A 455 4.55 -21.88 1.27
C VAL A 455 4.36 -21.99 2.78
N LYS A 456 3.16 -22.38 3.23
CA LYS A 456 2.88 -22.67 4.64
C LYS A 456 3.19 -24.13 4.94
N LYS A 457 4.44 -24.43 5.31
CA LYS A 457 4.84 -25.79 5.73
C LYS A 457 4.09 -26.29 6.99
N SER A 458 3.52 -25.40 7.79
CA SER A 458 2.83 -25.74 9.05
C SER A 458 1.37 -26.17 8.89
N LYS A 459 0.71 -25.84 7.76
CA LYS A 459 -0.70 -26.20 7.54
C LYS A 459 -0.76 -27.50 6.75
N ILE A 460 -0.76 -28.63 7.44
CA ILE A 460 -0.93 -29.94 6.83
C ILE A 460 -2.43 -30.15 6.59
N LEU A 461 -2.84 -30.34 5.33
CA LEU A 461 -4.21 -30.67 4.98
C LEU A 461 -4.48 -32.16 5.26
N SER A 462 -5.72 -32.49 5.62
CA SER A 462 -6.12 -33.90 5.69
C SER A 462 -6.07 -34.54 4.29
N LYS A 463 -5.89 -35.86 4.22
CA LYS A 463 -5.85 -36.58 2.92
C LYS A 463 -7.13 -36.39 2.10
N GLU A 464 -8.28 -36.24 2.76
CA GLU A 464 -9.55 -35.96 2.10
C GLU A 464 -9.59 -34.54 1.52
N GLU A 465 -9.18 -33.53 2.29
CA GLU A 465 -9.08 -32.15 1.80
C GLU A 465 -8.07 -32.04 0.66
N GLN A 466 -6.90 -32.67 0.78
CA GLN A 466 -5.88 -32.69 -0.26
C GLN A 466 -6.41 -33.33 -1.55
N ARG A 467 -7.21 -34.40 -1.43
CA ARG A 467 -7.92 -35.00 -2.57
C ARG A 467 -8.90 -34.03 -3.21
N VAL A 468 -9.71 -33.32 -2.43
CA VAL A 468 -10.65 -32.33 -2.97
C VAL A 468 -9.90 -31.22 -3.72
N VAL A 469 -8.82 -30.68 -3.13
CA VAL A 469 -7.98 -29.65 -3.75
C VAL A 469 -7.33 -30.16 -5.05
N ALA A 470 -6.81 -31.39 -5.07
CA ALA A 470 -6.23 -31.96 -6.28
C ALA A 470 -7.23 -32.03 -7.44
N PHE A 471 -8.46 -32.48 -7.19
CA PHE A 471 -9.51 -32.50 -8.20
C PHE A 471 -9.96 -31.10 -8.60
N HIS A 472 -10.00 -30.15 -7.65
CA HIS A 472 -10.32 -28.76 -7.93
C HIS A 472 -9.30 -28.12 -8.88
N GLU A 473 -8.02 -28.17 -8.54
CA GLU A 473 -6.94 -27.60 -9.35
C GLU A 473 -6.81 -28.31 -10.72
N SER A 474 -7.01 -29.63 -10.75
CA SER A 474 -7.07 -30.39 -12.01
C SER A 474 -8.23 -29.96 -12.89
N GLY A 475 -9.35 -29.53 -12.31
CA GLY A 475 -10.50 -29.01 -13.03
C GLY A 475 -10.16 -27.73 -13.80
N HIS A 476 -9.48 -26.78 -13.15
CA HIS A 476 -8.98 -25.59 -13.82
C HIS A 476 -7.99 -25.92 -14.94
N ALA A 477 -7.02 -26.81 -14.63
CA ALA A 477 -5.98 -27.19 -15.57
C ALA A 477 -6.53 -27.88 -16.81
N LEU A 478 -7.45 -28.83 -16.64
CA LEU A 478 -8.04 -29.59 -17.74
C LEU A 478 -8.90 -28.70 -18.65
N VAL A 479 -9.78 -27.88 -18.07
CA VAL A 479 -10.63 -26.96 -18.85
C VAL A 479 -9.76 -25.94 -19.59
N GLY A 480 -8.76 -25.38 -18.90
CA GLY A 480 -7.76 -24.51 -19.50
C GLY A 480 -6.86 -25.19 -20.53
N TRP A 481 -6.74 -26.51 -20.56
CA TRP A 481 -6.00 -27.24 -21.59
C TRP A 481 -6.85 -27.49 -22.84
N LEU A 482 -8.14 -27.75 -22.66
CA LEU A 482 -9.04 -28.21 -23.71
C LEU A 482 -9.72 -27.09 -24.51
N LEU A 483 -9.93 -25.91 -23.93
CA LEU A 483 -10.60 -24.78 -24.61
C LEU A 483 -9.66 -23.99 -25.53
N GLU A 484 -10.13 -23.36 -26.61
CA GLU A 484 -9.26 -22.76 -27.64
C GLU A 484 -8.55 -21.49 -27.18
N HIS A 485 -9.31 -20.58 -26.58
CA HIS A 485 -8.92 -19.22 -26.27
C HIS A 485 -8.47 -19.03 -24.81
N THR A 486 -8.21 -20.13 -24.10
CA THR A 486 -7.69 -20.11 -22.73
C THR A 486 -6.17 -19.92 -22.70
N GLU A 487 -5.70 -19.36 -21.59
CA GLU A 487 -4.29 -19.12 -21.32
C GLU A 487 -3.55 -20.42 -20.96
N ALA A 488 -2.24 -20.46 -21.16
CA ALA A 488 -1.43 -21.64 -20.88
C ALA A 488 -1.28 -21.87 -19.37
N VAL A 489 -1.58 -23.09 -18.91
CA VAL A 489 -1.36 -23.52 -17.53
C VAL A 489 0.08 -24.00 -17.40
N MET A 490 0.93 -23.19 -16.77
CA MET A 490 2.36 -23.47 -16.66
C MET A 490 2.69 -24.47 -15.55
N LYS A 491 1.94 -24.39 -14.45
CA LYS A 491 2.18 -25.20 -13.25
C LYS A 491 0.93 -25.31 -12.41
N VAL A 492 0.70 -26.48 -11.84
CA VAL A 492 -0.40 -26.74 -10.91
C VAL A 492 0.18 -27.32 -9.63
N SER A 493 -0.26 -26.81 -8.48
CA SER A 493 0.25 -27.21 -7.16
C SER A 493 -0.88 -27.30 -6.14
N ILE A 494 -0.86 -28.35 -5.33
CA ILE A 494 -1.79 -28.55 -4.20
C ILE A 494 -1.19 -28.16 -2.85
N ALA A 495 0.05 -27.64 -2.83
CA ALA A 495 0.70 -27.18 -1.61
C ALA A 495 0.10 -25.85 -1.11
N PRO A 496 -0.25 -25.73 0.19
CA PRO A 496 -0.92 -24.54 0.72
C PRO A 496 0.02 -23.32 0.78
N ARG A 497 -0.50 -22.15 0.39
CA ARG A 497 0.22 -20.87 0.34
C ARG A 497 -0.36 -19.84 1.31
N THR A 498 0.32 -18.70 1.49
CA THR A 498 -0.17 -17.61 2.35
C THR A 498 -1.34 -16.84 1.74
N ASN A 499 -1.33 -16.61 0.42
CA ASN A 499 -2.31 -15.77 -0.28
C ASN A 499 -3.34 -16.59 -1.09
N ALA A 500 -3.05 -17.86 -1.39
CA ALA A 500 -3.98 -18.78 -2.06
C ALA A 500 -4.58 -19.76 -1.03
N ALA A 501 -5.89 -19.99 -1.11
CA ALA A 501 -6.67 -20.62 -0.05
C ALA A 501 -6.17 -22.03 0.32
N LEU A 502 -5.85 -22.87 -0.66
CA LEU A 502 -5.47 -24.28 -0.45
C LEU A 502 -4.62 -24.90 -1.58
N GLY A 503 -4.79 -24.46 -2.84
CA GLY A 503 -3.99 -24.84 -4.02
C GLY A 503 -3.80 -23.64 -4.96
N PHE A 504 -3.04 -23.81 -6.04
CA PHE A 504 -2.84 -22.77 -7.05
C PHE A 504 -2.45 -23.33 -8.42
N ALA A 505 -3.09 -22.82 -9.46
CA ALA A 505 -2.69 -22.97 -10.85
C ALA A 505 -2.04 -21.68 -11.38
N GLN A 506 -0.79 -21.77 -11.81
CA GLN A 506 -0.09 -20.68 -12.49
C GLN A 506 -0.50 -20.62 -13.95
N ILE A 507 -1.26 -19.59 -14.28
CA ILE A 507 -1.70 -19.30 -15.64
C ILE A 507 -0.81 -18.19 -16.19
N LEU A 508 -0.34 -18.32 -17.43
CA LEU A 508 0.43 -17.29 -18.12
C LEU A 508 -0.51 -16.42 -18.98
N PRO A 509 -0.89 -15.22 -18.51
CA PRO A 509 -1.77 -14.38 -19.30
C PRO A 509 -1.02 -13.78 -20.50
N LYS A 510 -1.77 -13.54 -21.57
CA LYS A 510 -1.26 -12.86 -22.76
C LYS A 510 -1.27 -11.35 -22.54
N ASP A 511 -0.24 -10.65 -23.01
CA ASP A 511 -0.20 -9.17 -23.06
C ASP A 511 -1.16 -8.66 -24.15
N GLN A 512 -2.48 -8.86 -23.95
CA GLN A 512 -3.55 -8.43 -24.85
C GLN A 512 -4.53 -7.49 -24.15
N TYR A 513 -4.89 -6.40 -24.82
CA TYR A 513 -5.81 -5.38 -24.29
C TYR A 513 -7.25 -5.55 -24.78
N LEU A 514 -7.45 -6.26 -25.88
CA LEU A 514 -8.75 -6.47 -26.51
C LEU A 514 -9.19 -7.92 -26.31
N PHE A 515 -10.37 -8.11 -25.72
CA PHE A 515 -10.94 -9.43 -25.46
C PHE A 515 -12.24 -9.62 -26.26
N THR A 516 -12.38 -10.77 -26.92
CA THR A 516 -13.63 -11.16 -27.59
C THR A 516 -14.63 -11.74 -26.59
N LYS A 517 -15.89 -11.87 -27.01
CA LYS A 517 -16.94 -12.47 -26.19
C LYS A 517 -16.63 -13.93 -25.85
N GLU A 518 -16.09 -14.66 -26.82
CA GLU A 518 -15.71 -16.07 -26.73
C GLU A 518 -14.56 -16.25 -25.74
N GLN A 519 -13.53 -15.40 -25.81
CA GLN A 519 -12.41 -15.38 -24.88
C GLN A 519 -12.86 -15.17 -23.43
N LEU A 520 -13.75 -14.18 -23.20
CA LEU A 520 -14.28 -13.94 -21.85
C LEU A 520 -15.17 -15.10 -21.37
N PHE A 521 -15.96 -15.70 -22.27
CA PHE A 521 -16.78 -16.86 -21.96
C PHE A 521 -15.94 -18.08 -21.53
N GLU A 522 -14.89 -18.38 -22.27
CA GLU A 522 -13.97 -19.48 -21.93
C GLU A 522 -13.17 -19.21 -20.67
N ARG A 523 -12.81 -17.95 -20.41
CA ARG A 523 -12.18 -17.55 -19.14
C ARG A 523 -13.11 -17.80 -17.95
N MET A 524 -14.42 -17.57 -18.10
CA MET A 524 -15.40 -17.96 -17.08
C MET A 524 -15.47 -19.48 -16.94
N CYS A 525 -15.44 -20.25 -18.04
CA CYS A 525 -15.46 -21.71 -18.00
C CYS A 525 -14.24 -22.28 -17.25
N MET A 526 -13.04 -21.76 -17.54
CA MET A 526 -11.81 -22.15 -16.84
C MET A 526 -11.91 -21.88 -15.33
N ALA A 527 -12.42 -20.72 -14.91
CA ALA A 527 -12.62 -20.40 -13.51
C ALA A 527 -13.72 -21.26 -12.84
N LEU A 528 -14.73 -21.72 -13.58
CA LEU A 528 -15.74 -22.65 -13.04
C LEU A 528 -15.26 -24.11 -12.98
N GLY A 529 -14.13 -24.42 -13.63
CA GLY A 529 -13.57 -25.77 -13.74
C GLY A 529 -13.36 -26.48 -12.41
N GLY A 530 -12.81 -25.79 -11.41
CA GLY A 530 -12.58 -26.37 -10.08
C GLY A 530 -13.88 -26.80 -9.38
N ARG A 531 -14.88 -25.91 -9.35
CA ARG A 531 -16.20 -26.22 -8.77
C ARG A 531 -16.94 -27.33 -9.52
N ALA A 532 -16.90 -27.32 -10.85
CA ALA A 532 -17.55 -28.36 -11.65
C ALA A 532 -16.89 -29.73 -11.42
N SER A 533 -15.54 -29.77 -11.32
CA SER A 533 -14.79 -30.99 -11.00
C SER A 533 -15.16 -31.57 -9.64
N GLU A 534 -15.30 -30.71 -8.61
CA GLU A 534 -15.75 -31.13 -7.28
C GLU A 534 -17.15 -31.75 -7.33
N ALA A 535 -18.09 -31.05 -7.98
CA ALA A 535 -19.48 -31.50 -8.08
C ALA A 535 -19.61 -32.85 -8.79
N ILE A 536 -18.89 -33.04 -9.90
CA ILE A 536 -18.93 -34.28 -10.69
C ILE A 536 -18.29 -35.45 -9.93
N THR A 537 -17.18 -35.19 -9.22
CA THR A 537 -16.39 -36.26 -8.59
C THR A 537 -16.92 -36.65 -7.20
N PHE A 538 -17.27 -35.66 -6.37
CA PHE A 538 -17.63 -35.88 -4.96
C PHE A 538 -19.13 -35.72 -4.69
N ASN A 539 -19.92 -35.27 -5.67
CA ASN A 539 -21.34 -34.91 -5.49
C ASN A 539 -21.56 -33.93 -4.32
N LYS A 540 -20.55 -33.11 -4.03
CA LYS A 540 -20.48 -32.11 -2.97
C LYS A 540 -19.68 -30.93 -3.47
N VAL A 541 -19.94 -29.75 -2.92
CA VAL A 541 -19.24 -28.52 -3.28
C VAL A 541 -18.66 -27.88 -2.02
N THR A 542 -17.46 -27.31 -2.13
CA THR A 542 -16.77 -26.69 -1.01
C THR A 542 -16.77 -25.16 -1.08
N THR A 543 -16.35 -24.50 0.01
CA THR A 543 -16.14 -23.05 0.04
C THR A 543 -14.89 -22.60 -0.73
N GLY A 544 -14.03 -23.54 -1.19
CA GLY A 544 -12.78 -23.22 -1.89
C GLY A 544 -12.97 -22.43 -3.18
N ALA A 545 -14.10 -22.62 -3.88
CA ALA A 545 -14.41 -21.94 -5.14
C ALA A 545 -14.89 -20.47 -4.98
N GLN A 546 -14.85 -19.88 -3.78
CA GLN A 546 -15.39 -18.53 -3.54
C GLN A 546 -14.72 -17.47 -4.43
N ASP A 547 -13.40 -17.51 -4.55
CA ASP A 547 -12.64 -16.55 -5.35
C ASP A 547 -12.94 -16.69 -6.84
N ASP A 548 -13.12 -17.90 -7.34
CA ASP A 548 -13.43 -18.13 -8.74
C ASP A 548 -14.84 -17.71 -9.09
N LEU A 549 -15.81 -17.96 -8.20
CA LEU A 549 -17.17 -17.44 -8.35
C LEU A 549 -17.18 -15.90 -8.36
N ARG A 550 -16.37 -15.25 -7.53
CA ARG A 550 -16.21 -13.79 -7.55
C ARG A 550 -15.63 -13.29 -8.88
N LYS A 551 -14.58 -13.93 -9.41
CA LYS A 551 -13.98 -13.59 -10.71
C LYS A 551 -15.00 -13.77 -11.84
N VAL A 552 -15.68 -14.90 -11.89
CA VAL A 552 -16.71 -15.22 -12.89
C VAL A 552 -17.85 -14.21 -12.85
N THR A 553 -18.32 -13.87 -11.65
CA THR A 553 -19.37 -12.87 -11.46
C THR A 553 -18.92 -11.51 -11.99
N ARG A 554 -17.69 -11.08 -11.65
CA ARG A 554 -17.15 -9.81 -12.15
C ARG A 554 -17.06 -9.76 -13.68
N VAL A 555 -16.57 -10.83 -14.31
CA VAL A 555 -16.48 -10.92 -15.78
C VAL A 555 -17.87 -10.87 -16.40
N ALA A 556 -18.84 -11.65 -15.89
CA ALA A 556 -20.21 -11.65 -16.39
C ALA A 556 -20.85 -10.25 -16.30
N TYR A 557 -20.74 -9.58 -15.15
CA TYR A 557 -21.25 -8.22 -15.01
C TYR A 557 -20.51 -7.22 -15.89
N SER A 558 -19.21 -7.36 -16.13
CA SER A 558 -18.46 -6.49 -17.04
C SER A 558 -18.94 -6.66 -18.49
N MET A 559 -19.15 -7.90 -18.95
CA MET A 559 -19.73 -8.20 -20.27
C MET A 559 -21.11 -7.58 -20.47
N VAL A 560 -21.94 -7.61 -19.42
CA VAL A 560 -23.32 -7.12 -19.42
C VAL A 560 -23.40 -5.60 -19.30
N LYS A 561 -22.68 -5.01 -18.34
CA LYS A 561 -22.82 -3.61 -17.90
C LYS A 561 -21.85 -2.66 -18.61
N GLN A 562 -20.61 -3.09 -18.85
CA GLN A 562 -19.54 -2.23 -19.36
C GLN A 562 -19.31 -2.42 -20.86
N TYR A 563 -19.24 -3.67 -21.33
CA TYR A 563 -18.85 -3.99 -22.70
C TYR A 563 -20.02 -4.11 -23.69
N GLY A 564 -21.27 -4.17 -23.22
CA GLY A 564 -22.44 -4.27 -24.10
C GLY A 564 -22.47 -5.55 -24.95
N MET A 565 -21.99 -6.68 -24.43
CA MET A 565 -21.86 -7.96 -25.17
C MET A 565 -23.15 -8.81 -25.19
N VAL A 566 -24.25 -8.27 -24.64
CA VAL A 566 -25.55 -8.95 -24.51
C VAL A 566 -26.58 -8.27 -25.39
N ALA A 567 -27.12 -9.01 -26.36
CA ALA A 567 -28.05 -8.50 -27.36
C ALA A 567 -29.36 -7.95 -26.77
N SER A 568 -29.86 -8.51 -25.66
CA SER A 568 -31.11 -8.06 -25.02
C SER A 568 -31.02 -6.68 -24.36
N LEU A 569 -29.81 -6.26 -23.98
CA LEU A 569 -29.56 -4.93 -23.38
C LEU A 569 -29.06 -3.91 -24.41
N GLY A 570 -28.49 -4.38 -25.52
CA GLY A 570 -27.89 -3.55 -26.55
C GLY A 570 -26.47 -3.08 -26.22
N GLN A 571 -25.95 -2.14 -27.02
CA GLN A 571 -24.59 -1.62 -26.95
C GLN A 571 -24.50 -0.39 -26.04
N VAL A 572 -24.90 -0.55 -24.77
CA VAL A 572 -24.85 0.53 -23.77
C VAL A 572 -23.78 0.22 -22.73
N SER A 573 -23.04 1.24 -22.29
CA SER A 573 -22.01 1.13 -21.25
C SER A 573 -22.37 1.97 -20.04
N PHE A 574 -22.25 1.38 -18.85
CA PHE A 574 -22.46 2.06 -17.57
C PHE A 574 -21.17 2.03 -16.74
N PRO A 575 -20.80 3.16 -16.09
CA PRO A 575 -19.59 3.25 -15.29
C PRO A 575 -19.62 2.28 -14.10
N ASP A 576 -18.45 1.85 -13.66
CA ASP A 576 -18.37 0.94 -12.52
C ASP A 576 -18.73 1.66 -11.22
N SER A 577 -19.37 0.94 -10.30
CA SER A 577 -19.89 1.53 -9.06
C SER A 577 -18.79 1.98 -8.09
N GLU A 578 -17.55 1.48 -8.26
CA GLU A 578 -16.42 1.89 -7.41
C GLU A 578 -15.97 3.34 -7.65
N ASP A 579 -16.23 3.88 -8.84
CA ASP A 579 -15.88 5.28 -9.19
C ASP A 579 -16.85 6.30 -8.57
N GLN A 580 -18.02 5.87 -8.07
CA GLN A 580 -19.01 6.74 -7.42
C GLN A 580 -19.11 6.43 -5.93
N ARG A 581 -18.11 6.87 -5.15
CA ARG A 581 -18.19 6.99 -3.68
C ARG A 581 -19.05 8.19 -3.24
N GLY A 582 -20.21 8.35 -3.85
CA GLY A 582 -21.21 9.36 -3.47
C GLY A 582 -22.57 8.72 -3.37
N ILE A 583 -23.48 9.35 -2.61
CA ILE A 583 -24.91 9.04 -2.63
C ILE A 583 -25.45 9.50 -4.00
N GLY A 584 -25.12 8.77 -5.05
CA GLY A 584 -25.46 9.06 -6.44
C GLY A 584 -26.43 8.00 -6.94
N ARG A 585 -27.57 8.45 -7.49
CA ARG A 585 -28.55 7.58 -8.15
C ARG A 585 -27.85 6.70 -9.19
N ARG A 586 -28.12 5.39 -9.17
CA ARG A 586 -27.71 4.47 -10.25
C ARG A 586 -28.15 5.08 -11.59
N PRO A 587 -27.30 5.09 -12.64
CA PRO A 587 -27.62 5.72 -13.92
C PRO A 587 -28.68 4.94 -14.75
N PHE A 588 -29.29 3.92 -14.17
CA PHE A 588 -30.27 3.03 -14.81
C PHE A 588 -31.46 2.75 -13.89
N SER A 589 -32.59 2.38 -14.50
CA SER A 589 -33.82 2.01 -13.79
C SER A 589 -33.69 0.66 -13.07
N GLN A 590 -34.54 0.41 -12.07
CA GLN A 590 -34.58 -0.88 -11.38
C GLN A 590 -34.95 -2.03 -12.34
N GLY A 591 -35.80 -1.78 -13.33
CA GLY A 591 -36.16 -2.79 -14.34
C GLY A 591 -34.96 -3.21 -15.18
N LEU A 592 -34.14 -2.24 -15.64
CA LEU A 592 -32.92 -2.55 -16.39
C LEU A 592 -31.92 -3.32 -15.52
N GLN A 593 -31.81 -2.98 -14.24
CA GLN A 593 -30.97 -3.72 -13.31
C GLN A 593 -31.40 -5.20 -13.17
N GLN A 594 -32.70 -5.46 -13.02
CA GLN A 594 -33.21 -6.83 -12.96
C GLN A 594 -32.91 -7.61 -14.24
N GLN A 595 -32.99 -6.96 -15.41
CA GLN A 595 -32.61 -7.56 -16.69
C GLN A 595 -31.12 -7.88 -16.75
N MET A 596 -30.25 -6.95 -16.32
CA MET A 596 -28.81 -7.18 -16.22
C MET A 596 -28.47 -8.36 -15.31
N ASP A 597 -29.09 -8.42 -14.12
CA ASP A 597 -28.89 -9.50 -13.16
C ASP A 597 -29.34 -10.85 -13.72
N HIS A 598 -30.45 -10.87 -14.48
CA HIS A 598 -30.95 -12.07 -15.13
C HIS A 598 -29.98 -12.57 -16.22
N GLU A 599 -29.51 -11.68 -17.09
CA GLU A 599 -28.58 -12.02 -18.16
C GLU A 599 -27.21 -12.46 -17.62
N ALA A 600 -26.70 -11.80 -16.57
CA ALA A 600 -25.47 -12.23 -15.90
C ALA A 600 -25.60 -13.66 -15.33
N LYS A 601 -26.71 -13.97 -14.64
CA LYS A 601 -26.99 -15.32 -14.14
C LYS A 601 -27.07 -16.34 -15.26
N LYS A 602 -27.72 -15.98 -16.37
CA LYS A 602 -27.87 -16.85 -17.55
C LYS A 602 -26.51 -17.15 -18.19
N LEU A 603 -25.65 -16.15 -18.34
CA LEU A 603 -24.28 -16.33 -18.86
C LEU A 603 -23.46 -17.27 -17.98
N ILE A 604 -23.49 -17.07 -16.65
CA ILE A 604 -22.77 -17.93 -15.71
C ILE A 604 -23.30 -19.37 -15.76
N ALA A 605 -24.62 -19.55 -15.83
CA ALA A 605 -25.23 -20.87 -15.94
C ALA A 605 -24.86 -21.59 -17.25
N GLN A 606 -24.77 -20.85 -18.36
CA GLN A 606 -24.30 -21.38 -19.64
C GLN A 606 -22.83 -21.82 -19.57
N ALA A 607 -21.96 -20.98 -19.01
CA ALA A 607 -20.55 -21.31 -18.82
C ALA A 607 -20.38 -22.53 -17.90
N TYR A 608 -21.15 -22.63 -16.82
CA TYR A 608 -21.12 -23.77 -15.91
C TYR A 608 -21.52 -25.08 -16.61
N ARG A 609 -22.64 -25.09 -17.34
CA ARG A 609 -23.11 -26.27 -18.09
C ARG A 609 -22.12 -26.71 -19.17
N HIS A 610 -21.51 -25.74 -19.86
CA HIS A 610 -20.48 -26.02 -20.85
C HIS A 610 -19.26 -26.68 -20.21
N THR A 611 -18.81 -26.14 -19.07
CA THR A 611 -17.69 -26.67 -18.29
C THR A 611 -17.98 -28.07 -17.76
N GLU A 612 -19.18 -28.30 -17.22
CA GLU A 612 -19.63 -29.60 -16.72
C GLU A 612 -19.61 -30.66 -17.82
N LYS A 613 -20.16 -30.35 -19.01
CA LYS A 613 -20.12 -31.23 -20.17
C LYS A 613 -18.69 -31.57 -20.58
N LEU A 614 -17.82 -30.55 -20.68
CA LEU A 614 -16.43 -30.72 -21.07
C LEU A 614 -15.65 -31.65 -20.12
N ILE A 615 -15.89 -31.51 -18.80
CA ILE A 615 -15.27 -32.36 -17.78
C ILE A 615 -15.83 -33.78 -17.84
N LEU A 616 -17.14 -33.95 -18.01
CA LEU A 616 -17.76 -35.28 -18.13
C LEU A 616 -17.21 -36.05 -19.34
N ASP A 617 -17.11 -35.38 -20.49
CA ASP A 617 -16.57 -35.97 -21.73
C ASP A 617 -15.09 -36.38 -21.58
N ASN A 618 -14.35 -35.73 -20.66
CA ASN A 618 -12.92 -35.95 -20.42
C ASN A 618 -12.60 -36.48 -19.01
N ARG A 619 -13.55 -37.15 -18.35
CA ARG A 619 -13.43 -37.56 -16.94
C ARG A 619 -12.19 -38.42 -16.65
N GLY A 620 -11.80 -39.28 -17.59
CA GLY A 620 -10.59 -40.11 -17.44
C GLY A 620 -9.32 -39.26 -17.30
N LYS A 621 -9.20 -38.19 -18.10
CA LYS A 621 -8.07 -37.25 -18.06
C LYS A 621 -8.03 -36.45 -16.74
N LEU A 622 -9.21 -36.06 -16.23
CA LEU A 622 -9.31 -35.38 -14.94
C LEU A 622 -8.76 -36.27 -13.80
N ILE A 623 -9.19 -37.53 -13.76
CA ILE A 623 -8.76 -38.49 -12.73
C ILE A 623 -7.26 -38.73 -12.81
N LEU A 624 -6.73 -38.86 -14.02
CA LEU A 624 -5.29 -39.04 -14.24
C LEU A 624 -4.49 -37.87 -13.68
N LEU A 625 -4.83 -36.63 -14.06
CA LEU A 625 -4.18 -35.41 -13.54
C LEU A 625 -4.27 -35.32 -12.01
N ALA A 626 -5.46 -35.54 -11.46
CA ALA A 626 -5.69 -35.41 -10.02
C ALA A 626 -4.87 -36.44 -9.22
N ASN A 627 -4.78 -37.68 -9.70
CA ASN A 627 -3.96 -38.71 -9.07
C ASN A 627 -2.47 -38.37 -9.16
N THR A 628 -1.98 -37.89 -10.32
CA THR A 628 -0.58 -37.46 -10.45
C THR A 628 -0.27 -36.27 -9.54
N LEU A 629 -1.20 -35.32 -9.38
CA LEU A 629 -1.05 -34.21 -8.42
C LEU A 629 -1.01 -34.71 -6.97
N LEU A 630 -1.75 -35.76 -6.62
CA LEU A 630 -1.68 -36.35 -5.29
C LEU A 630 -0.36 -37.08 -5.02
N GLU A 631 0.27 -37.64 -6.06
CA GLU A 631 1.56 -38.31 -5.94
C GLU A 631 2.74 -37.35 -5.92
N ARG A 632 2.73 -36.32 -6.77
CA ARG A 632 3.88 -35.41 -6.97
C ARG A 632 3.72 -34.05 -6.30
N GLU A 633 2.53 -33.72 -5.80
CA GLU A 633 2.10 -32.40 -5.28
C GLU A 633 2.12 -31.24 -6.29
N VAL A 634 2.93 -31.36 -7.33
CA VAL A 634 3.21 -30.35 -8.34
C VAL A 634 3.30 -31.02 -9.71
N VAL A 635 2.67 -30.40 -10.71
CA VAL A 635 2.72 -30.83 -12.11
C VAL A 635 3.02 -29.61 -12.98
N ASN A 636 4.06 -29.69 -13.82
CA ASN A 636 4.47 -28.60 -14.72
C ASN A 636 3.81 -28.74 -16.10
N TYR A 637 3.93 -27.73 -16.95
CA TYR A 637 3.40 -27.73 -18.32
C TYR A 637 3.79 -29.00 -19.10
N ASP A 638 5.07 -29.36 -19.06
CA ASP A 638 5.58 -30.50 -19.85
C ASP A 638 5.02 -31.83 -19.31
N ASP A 639 4.75 -31.92 -18.00
CA ASP A 639 4.04 -33.06 -17.40
C ASP A 639 2.56 -33.08 -17.82
N ILE A 640 1.89 -31.93 -17.86
CA ILE A 640 0.50 -31.82 -18.32
C ILE A 640 0.38 -32.29 -19.77
N GLU A 641 1.30 -31.85 -20.64
CA GLU A 641 1.36 -32.26 -22.05
C GLU A 641 1.62 -33.76 -22.18
N ALA A 642 2.53 -34.32 -21.37
CA ALA A 642 2.80 -35.75 -21.35
C ALA A 642 1.58 -36.59 -20.89
N LEU A 643 0.78 -36.08 -19.94
CA LEU A 643 -0.39 -36.76 -19.39
C LEU A 643 -1.64 -36.64 -20.29
N LEU A 644 -1.87 -35.45 -20.86
CA LEU A 644 -3.09 -35.13 -21.61
C LEU A 644 -2.94 -35.30 -23.13
N GLY A 645 -1.70 -35.35 -23.62
CA GLY A 645 -1.35 -35.19 -25.02
C GLY A 645 -1.28 -33.71 -25.44
N PRO A 646 -0.90 -33.46 -26.71
CA PRO A 646 -0.89 -32.11 -27.25
C PRO A 646 -2.28 -31.48 -27.16
N SER A 647 -2.35 -30.17 -26.90
CA SER A 647 -3.63 -29.48 -26.83
C SER A 647 -4.36 -29.54 -28.18
N PRO A 648 -5.70 -29.74 -28.19
CA PRO A 648 -6.48 -29.87 -29.41
C PRO A 648 -6.36 -28.69 -30.39
N PHE A 649 -6.00 -27.50 -29.87
CA PHE A 649 -5.93 -26.25 -30.62
C PHE A 649 -4.48 -25.75 -30.83
N GLY A 650 -3.49 -26.65 -30.72
CA GLY A 650 -2.08 -26.34 -30.91
C GLY A 650 -1.33 -25.96 -29.61
N PRO A 651 -0.02 -25.72 -29.68
CA PRO A 651 0.79 -25.44 -28.49
C PRO A 651 0.35 -24.13 -27.84
N LYS A 652 -0.13 -24.21 -26.60
CA LYS A 652 -0.55 -23.04 -25.82
C LYS A 652 0.62 -22.24 -25.25
N LYS A 653 1.76 -22.90 -25.08
CA LYS A 653 3.01 -22.27 -24.66
C LYS A 653 3.52 -21.39 -25.80
N MET A 654 3.43 -20.06 -25.62
CA MET A 654 4.10 -19.09 -26.50
C MET A 654 5.60 -18.94 -26.16
N ILE A 655 6.02 -19.47 -25.01
CA ILE A 655 7.43 -19.60 -24.66
C ILE A 655 7.98 -20.75 -25.50
N ALA A 656 8.74 -20.44 -26.55
CA ALA A 656 9.52 -21.46 -27.23
C ALA A 656 10.34 -22.19 -26.14
N PRO A 657 10.22 -23.53 -25.99
CA PRO A 657 11.20 -24.24 -25.19
C PRO A 657 12.55 -23.91 -25.81
N GLN A 658 13.44 -23.22 -25.08
CA GLN A 658 14.84 -23.18 -25.48
C GLN A 658 15.23 -24.63 -25.67
N SER A 659 15.44 -24.99 -26.93
CA SER A 659 15.72 -26.36 -27.30
C SER A 659 16.95 -26.77 -26.52
N TRP A 660 16.88 -27.91 -25.81
CA TRP A 660 18.05 -28.49 -25.16
C TRP A 660 19.23 -28.64 -26.16
N MET A 661 18.96 -28.67 -27.47
CA MET A 661 19.97 -28.67 -28.53
C MET A 661 20.72 -27.34 -28.75
N GLU A 662 20.24 -26.20 -28.27
CA GLU A 662 20.98 -24.91 -28.33
C GLU A 662 21.96 -24.81 -27.15
N ALA A 663 21.57 -25.30 -25.96
CA ALA A 663 22.45 -25.38 -24.80
C ALA A 663 23.60 -26.40 -24.99
N GLU A 664 23.38 -27.46 -25.77
CA GLU A 664 24.44 -28.41 -26.15
C GLU A 664 25.33 -27.90 -27.30
N ARG A 665 24.81 -27.03 -28.19
CA ARG A 665 25.60 -26.37 -29.24
C ARG A 665 26.55 -25.33 -28.67
N ASP A 666 26.10 -24.54 -27.70
CA ASP A 666 26.95 -23.55 -27.02
C ASP A 666 28.01 -24.20 -26.09
N ARG A 667 27.81 -25.47 -25.69
CA ARG A 667 28.85 -26.30 -25.04
C ARG A 667 29.96 -26.71 -26.00
N GLN A 668 29.67 -26.86 -27.30
CA GLN A 668 30.68 -27.18 -28.31
C GLN A 668 31.43 -25.93 -28.81
N ASP A 669 30.81 -24.74 -28.73
CA ASP A 669 31.44 -23.47 -29.14
C ASP A 669 32.25 -22.76 -28.03
N THR A 670 32.31 -23.32 -26.82
CA THR A 670 33.11 -22.77 -25.70
C THR A 670 34.30 -23.66 -25.29
N GLY A 671 34.69 -24.62 -26.14
CA GLY A 671 35.85 -25.49 -25.93
C GLY A 671 36.85 -25.50 -27.09
N GLU A 672 38.06 -24.99 -26.80
CA GLU A 672 39.36 -25.24 -27.47
C GLU A 672 39.76 -24.34 -28.66
N ASP A 673 40.41 -23.21 -28.33
CA ASP A 673 41.56 -22.72 -29.08
C ASP A 673 42.76 -23.67 -28.83
N GLU A 674 42.94 -24.68 -29.69
CA GLU A 674 44.26 -25.28 -29.94
C GLU A 674 44.57 -25.33 -31.45
N PRO A 675 45.79 -24.98 -31.89
CA PRO A 675 46.08 -24.81 -33.31
C PRO A 675 46.23 -26.15 -34.04
N ARG A 676 45.49 -26.27 -35.16
CA ARG A 676 45.51 -27.40 -36.10
C ARG A 676 46.91 -27.68 -36.66
N LYS A 677 47.40 -28.92 -36.52
CA LYS A 677 48.49 -29.48 -37.37
C LYS A 677 47.94 -30.00 -38.70
N PRO A 678 48.71 -29.94 -39.81
CA PRO A 678 48.19 -30.22 -41.15
C PRO A 678 48.04 -31.72 -41.45
N GLN A 679 46.92 -32.07 -42.09
CA GLN A 679 46.54 -33.43 -42.50
C GLN A 679 47.37 -33.94 -43.69
N ARG A 680 47.73 -35.24 -43.68
CA ARG A 680 48.14 -36.02 -44.87
C ARG A 680 46.92 -36.76 -45.46
N PRO A 681 46.90 -37.06 -46.77
CA PRO A 681 45.67 -37.47 -47.47
C PRO A 681 45.37 -38.97 -47.34
N LEU A 682 44.07 -39.28 -47.35
CA LEU A 682 43.44 -40.60 -47.23
C LEU A 682 43.75 -41.53 -48.42
N ARG A 683 44.00 -42.81 -48.12
CA ARG A 683 43.88 -43.92 -49.08
C ARG A 683 42.42 -44.34 -49.19
N LYS A 684 41.95 -44.46 -50.44
CA LYS A 684 40.70 -45.11 -50.84
C LYS A 684 40.87 -46.61 -50.71
N ASP A 685 39.87 -47.31 -50.17
CA ASP A 685 39.61 -48.69 -50.52
C ASP A 685 38.17 -48.81 -51.01
N LYS A 686 38.04 -49.56 -52.11
CA LYS A 686 36.84 -49.91 -52.86
C LYS A 686 36.71 -51.43 -52.82
N ASP A 687 35.46 -51.87 -52.75
CA ASP A 687 34.91 -53.07 -53.38
C ASP A 687 35.51 -54.45 -52.98
N ASP A 688 34.73 -55.31 -52.30
CA ASP A 688 34.11 -56.52 -52.92
C ASP A 688 33.68 -57.62 -51.92
N ASP A 689 32.57 -58.25 -52.31
CA ASP A 689 31.83 -59.45 -51.88
C ASP A 689 32.51 -60.56 -51.05
N ILE A 690 31.69 -61.29 -50.25
CA ILE A 690 31.32 -62.72 -50.43
C ILE A 690 30.69 -63.29 -49.13
N ASN A 691 29.39 -63.62 -49.25
CA ASN A 691 28.66 -64.82 -48.82
C ASN A 691 29.01 -65.68 -47.55
N LEU A 692 27.89 -66.06 -46.91
CA LEU A 692 27.51 -67.37 -46.33
C LEU A 692 27.83 -67.73 -44.87
N SER A 693 26.72 -68.04 -44.18
CA SER A 693 26.45 -69.28 -43.41
C SER A 693 26.43 -69.24 -41.86
N LEU A 694 25.24 -69.59 -41.36
CA LEU A 694 24.92 -70.53 -40.27
C LEU A 694 25.60 -70.34 -38.90
N ALA A 695 24.83 -69.92 -37.90
CA ALA A 695 24.18 -70.78 -36.89
C ALA A 695 23.42 -69.92 -35.87
#